data_AF-A0A2V7F5X1-F1
#
_entry.id   AF-A0A2V7F5X1-F1
#
_cell.length_a   1.000
_cell.length_b   1.000
_cell.length_c   1.000
_cell.angle_alpha   90.00
_cell.angle_beta   90.00
_cell.angle_gamma   90.00
#
_symmetry.space_group_name_H-M   'P 1'
#
loop_
_entity.id
_entity.type
_entity.pdbx_description
1 polymer ?
#
loop_
_entity_poly.entity_id
_entity_poly.type
_entity_poly.pdbx_seq_one_letter_code
_entity_poly.pdbx_strand_id
1 'polypeptide(L)'
;MAVIGFQITLRRPLAGGAPFGDAGPYEELKGRLHFAVDPTHAANRGVTDLALAPRNPAGRVEFSADLSLLVPVDRARVSGRALVDVVNRGNTVAVPNFNHATRPAFGPGSDPNPPIDVGDGFLMRRGYVVASCGWQFDLPDVPGLIRLYGVEAREHGQPLRGRVYVQLQAPEDVPDFLLSDRAHQAYPAADLDERDATLTVRDMPDAEPEVIPRARWKFARVVNGRVTPDPHHVWLEDGFAKGRLYHLAYTGTGAQVVGLGLVALRDCAAWLKGAEAPARARWVYAYGRSQTGRVLRTLIHYGLNEAEVGGDAFDGVIANVAGAMRGEFNQRFGQNSKDRPWTMCHLEPFQVEPRGRLKVMYTNTSAEYHRGDASLIHTDPDGGRDVEHGQSVRVYHFAGTEHGLGIWPPADTQPAPADPHGWVERSQHVRGVVNYGRLLRACLINLDRWVTEGIAPPPNRHPRIDDGTAVAPDAPAKTFDAIPGARYPRRHARPRRQDFGADAEMRRITLAPPRVGAPYGTRVSAVDGDGNEVAGIVLPELTVPVATHTGWNLRHAEIGGVEQLLVFAGATLPFAKTRGERERSGDPRPSIAERYASRDDYLARVRSAALSLVKERYLLEEDVETSLAFAARMWDAWAR
;
A
#
# COMPACT_ATOMS: atom_id res chain seq x y z
N MET A 1 -9.63 -21.67 20.32
CA MET A 1 -9.03 -20.41 19.84
C MET A 1 -7.71 -20.79 19.19
N ALA A 2 -7.40 -20.21 18.03
CA ALA A 2 -6.18 -20.55 17.28
C ALA A 2 -4.90 -19.97 17.91
N VAL A 3 -4.99 -18.80 18.55
CA VAL A 3 -3.90 -18.25 19.37
C VAL A 3 -3.75 -19.08 20.64
N ILE A 4 -2.53 -19.55 20.90
CA ILE A 4 -2.17 -20.40 22.04
C ILE A 4 -1.30 -19.70 23.09
N GLY A 5 -0.81 -18.48 22.80
CA GLY A 5 -0.09 -17.69 23.79
C GLY A 5 0.55 -16.41 23.22
N PHE A 6 0.78 -15.43 24.09
CA PHE A 6 1.54 -14.22 23.79
C PHE A 6 2.73 -14.09 24.75
N GLN A 7 3.93 -14.33 24.24
CA GLN A 7 5.17 -14.19 24.99
C GLN A 7 5.66 -12.73 24.89
N ILE A 8 5.43 -11.95 25.94
CA ILE A 8 5.90 -10.56 26.03
C ILE A 8 7.41 -10.56 26.31
N THR A 9 8.18 -9.86 25.48
CA THR A 9 9.63 -9.68 25.63
C THR A 9 10.02 -8.24 25.94
N LEU A 10 9.12 -7.29 25.69
CA LEU A 10 9.31 -5.88 26.01
C LEU A 10 8.01 -5.29 26.58
N ARG A 11 8.17 -4.51 27.65
CA ARG A 11 7.14 -3.67 28.25
C ARG A 11 7.72 -2.31 28.56
N ARG A 12 7.13 -1.23 28.05
CA ARG A 12 7.62 0.14 28.31
C ARG A 12 6.51 1.19 28.24
N PRO A 13 6.62 2.31 28.97
CA PRO A 13 5.71 3.44 28.81
C PRO A 13 5.88 4.10 27.42
N LEU A 14 4.77 4.56 26.82
CA LEU A 14 4.79 5.44 25.66
C LEU A 14 5.07 6.88 26.09
N ALA A 15 5.76 7.65 25.25
CA ALA A 15 5.98 9.08 25.44
C ALA A 15 6.45 9.47 26.87
N GLY A 16 7.33 8.66 27.47
CA GLY A 16 7.84 8.88 28.83
C GLY A 16 6.78 8.79 29.94
N GLY A 17 5.62 8.18 29.67
CA GLY A 17 4.50 8.07 30.62
C GLY A 17 3.53 9.25 30.58
N ALA A 18 3.64 10.14 29.60
CA ALA A 18 2.68 11.23 29.43
C ALA A 18 1.26 10.70 29.18
N PRO A 19 0.22 11.32 29.77
CA PRO A 19 -1.17 10.91 29.56
C PRO A 19 -1.73 11.38 28.22
N PHE A 20 -2.64 10.60 27.65
CA PHE A 20 -3.37 10.93 26.41
C PHE A 20 -4.83 11.23 26.70
N GLY A 21 -5.13 12.47 27.12
CA GLY A 21 -6.48 12.87 27.53
C GLY A 21 -7.03 11.95 28.62
N ASP A 22 -8.32 11.63 28.54
CA ASP A 22 -9.02 10.81 29.54
C ASP A 22 -8.64 9.32 29.51
N ALA A 23 -7.93 8.87 28.46
CA ALA A 23 -7.44 7.51 28.37
C ALA A 23 -6.21 7.26 29.26
N GLY A 24 -5.58 8.34 29.77
CA GLY A 24 -4.41 8.24 30.65
C GLY A 24 -3.13 7.82 29.93
N PRO A 25 -2.08 7.42 30.68
CA PRO A 25 -0.81 6.98 30.10
C PRO A 25 -0.97 5.65 29.35
N TYR A 26 -0.14 5.44 28.33
CA TYR A 26 -0.08 4.22 27.53
C TYR A 26 1.23 3.46 27.74
N GLU A 27 1.21 2.17 27.43
CA GLU A 27 2.40 1.33 27.35
C GLU A 27 2.41 0.47 26.08
N GLU A 28 3.62 0.09 25.65
CA GLU A 28 3.86 -0.86 24.59
C GLU A 28 4.14 -2.22 25.21
N LEU A 29 3.43 -3.25 24.76
CA LEU A 29 3.74 -4.66 24.98
C LEU A 29 4.19 -5.26 23.65
N LYS A 30 5.45 -5.67 23.56
CA LYS A 30 5.99 -6.27 22.34
C LYS A 30 6.53 -7.67 22.61
N GLY A 31 6.33 -8.58 21.67
CA GLY A 31 6.65 -10.00 21.87
C GLY A 31 6.23 -10.90 20.72
N ARG A 32 6.05 -12.19 21.01
CA ARG A 32 5.69 -13.23 20.04
C ARG A 32 4.31 -13.79 20.32
N LEU A 33 3.42 -13.71 19.32
CA LEU A 33 2.11 -14.35 19.34
C LEU A 33 2.21 -15.73 18.68
N HIS A 34 1.77 -16.77 19.36
CA HIS A 34 1.86 -18.16 18.92
C HIS A 34 0.49 -18.70 18.50
N PHE A 35 0.46 -19.45 17.40
CA PHE A 35 -0.76 -20.00 16.80
C PHE A 35 -0.65 -21.51 16.62
N ALA A 36 -1.78 -22.21 16.74
CA ALA A 36 -1.96 -23.59 16.35
C ALA A 36 -3.33 -23.74 15.67
N VAL A 37 -3.33 -23.87 14.33
CA VAL A 37 -4.56 -23.89 13.52
C VAL A 37 -4.90 -25.30 13.03
N ASP A 38 -6.18 -25.56 12.83
CA ASP A 38 -6.68 -26.80 12.26
C ASP A 38 -6.68 -26.71 10.71
N PRO A 39 -5.82 -27.48 10.02
CA PRO A 39 -5.77 -27.44 8.56
C PRO A 39 -7.05 -27.95 7.88
N THR A 40 -7.94 -28.63 8.61
CA THR A 40 -9.20 -29.20 8.11
C THR A 40 -10.43 -28.37 8.46
N HIS A 41 -10.28 -27.36 9.33
CA HIS A 41 -11.40 -26.51 9.73
C HIS A 41 -11.90 -25.64 8.56
N ALA A 42 -13.22 -25.45 8.49
CA ALA A 42 -13.87 -24.75 7.38
C ALA A 42 -13.30 -23.33 7.14
N ALA A 43 -13.06 -22.59 8.22
CA ALA A 43 -12.41 -21.27 8.21
C ALA A 43 -11.04 -21.22 7.53
N ASN A 44 -10.33 -22.36 7.44
CA ASN A 44 -8.98 -22.43 6.88
C ASN A 44 -8.94 -23.09 5.49
N ARG A 45 -10.09 -23.55 4.95
CA ARG A 45 -10.16 -24.20 3.63
C ARG A 45 -9.70 -23.30 2.48
N GLY A 46 -9.80 -21.98 2.65
CA GLY A 46 -9.32 -20.99 1.70
C GLY A 46 -7.79 -20.83 1.66
N VAL A 47 -7.06 -21.38 2.63
CA VAL A 47 -5.60 -21.19 2.77
C VAL A 47 -4.84 -22.19 1.90
N THR A 48 -4.09 -21.68 0.92
CA THR A 48 -3.34 -22.51 -0.02
C THR A 48 -2.23 -23.28 0.68
N ASP A 49 -2.12 -24.57 0.35
CA ASP A 49 -1.08 -25.49 0.84
C ASP A 49 -1.04 -25.73 2.36
N LEU A 50 -1.99 -25.22 3.13
CA LEU A 50 -2.07 -25.46 4.58
C LEU A 50 -2.15 -26.95 4.93
N ALA A 51 -2.85 -27.74 4.11
CA ALA A 51 -2.96 -29.18 4.30
C ALA A 51 -1.62 -29.93 4.15
N LEU A 52 -0.65 -29.33 3.44
CA LEU A 52 0.70 -29.84 3.18
C LEU A 52 1.72 -29.35 4.24
N ALA A 53 1.31 -28.49 5.18
CA ALA A 53 2.17 -28.05 6.26
C ALA A 53 2.45 -29.21 7.24
N PRO A 54 3.65 -29.24 7.85
CA PRO A 54 3.93 -30.09 9.01
C PRO A 54 2.90 -29.87 10.14
N ARG A 55 2.55 -30.94 10.84
CA ARG A 55 1.56 -30.93 11.92
C ARG A 55 2.19 -31.41 13.22
N ASN A 56 1.78 -30.80 14.34
CA ASN A 56 2.12 -31.28 15.67
C ASN A 56 1.36 -32.58 16.02
N PRO A 57 1.64 -33.24 17.17
CA PRO A 57 0.94 -34.46 17.58
C PRO A 57 -0.59 -34.31 17.75
N ALA A 58 -1.10 -33.08 17.94
CA ALA A 58 -2.53 -32.77 17.97
C ALA A 58 -3.14 -32.54 16.58
N GLY A 59 -2.37 -32.74 15.50
CA GLY A 59 -2.82 -32.55 14.12
C GLY A 59 -2.94 -31.08 13.69
N ARG A 60 -2.41 -30.14 14.47
CA ARG A 60 -2.46 -28.69 14.21
C ARG A 60 -1.20 -28.20 13.51
N VAL A 61 -1.32 -27.13 12.73
CA VAL A 61 -0.19 -26.42 12.12
C VAL A 61 0.22 -25.29 13.05
N GLU A 62 1.47 -25.32 13.53
CA GLU A 62 2.01 -24.32 14.44
C GLU A 62 2.85 -23.28 13.70
N PHE A 63 2.69 -22.02 14.06
CA PHE A 63 3.47 -20.90 13.54
C PHE A 63 3.41 -19.73 14.54
N SER A 64 4.15 -18.64 14.27
CA SER A 64 4.15 -17.48 15.16
C SER A 64 4.33 -16.16 14.42
N ALA A 65 3.95 -15.05 15.04
CA ALA A 65 4.11 -13.70 14.50
C ALA A 65 4.58 -12.74 15.59
N ASP A 66 5.47 -11.81 15.25
CA ASP A 66 5.74 -10.69 16.15
C ASP A 66 4.47 -9.85 16.34
N LEU A 67 4.32 -9.30 17.55
CA LEU A 67 3.21 -8.44 17.92
C LEU A 67 3.72 -7.27 18.76
N SER A 68 3.32 -6.05 18.41
CA SER A 68 3.40 -4.87 19.28
C SER A 68 1.98 -4.37 19.58
N LEU A 69 1.66 -4.23 20.86
CA LEU A 69 0.38 -3.70 21.36
C LEU A 69 0.60 -2.38 22.06
N LEU A 70 -0.13 -1.34 21.65
CA LEU A 70 -0.22 -0.07 22.37
C LEU A 70 -1.54 -0.06 23.14
N VAL A 71 -1.45 0.04 24.46
CA VAL A 71 -2.60 -0.11 25.37
C VAL A 71 -2.58 0.93 26.50
N PRO A 72 -3.73 1.44 26.96
CA PRO A 72 -3.79 2.30 28.14
C PRO A 72 -3.28 1.53 29.36
N VAL A 73 -2.42 2.11 30.20
CA VAL A 73 -1.90 1.46 31.42
C VAL A 73 -3.04 1.01 32.33
N ASP A 74 -4.05 1.87 32.53
CA ASP A 74 -5.32 1.49 33.14
C ASP A 74 -6.24 0.84 32.10
N ARG A 75 -6.39 -0.49 32.14
CA ARG A 75 -7.20 -1.25 31.19
C ARG A 75 -8.69 -0.90 31.24
N ALA A 76 -9.19 -0.29 32.31
CA ALA A 76 -10.56 0.20 32.38
C ALA A 76 -10.81 1.40 31.45
N ARG A 77 -9.75 2.05 30.94
CA ARG A 77 -9.81 3.18 30.00
C ARG A 77 -9.79 2.77 28.53
N VAL A 78 -9.76 1.48 28.23
CA VAL A 78 -9.91 0.97 26.86
C VAL A 78 -11.31 1.31 26.35
N SER A 79 -11.41 1.91 25.16
CA SER A 79 -12.68 2.36 24.59
C SER A 79 -13.57 1.23 24.03
N GLY A 80 -13.12 -0.02 24.19
CA GLY A 80 -13.68 -1.21 23.55
C GLY A 80 -13.29 -1.36 22.09
N ARG A 81 -12.40 -0.51 21.55
CA ARG A 81 -11.99 -0.52 20.13
C ARG A 81 -10.54 -0.94 19.99
N ALA A 82 -10.28 -1.84 19.07
CA ALA A 82 -8.93 -2.14 18.61
C ALA A 82 -8.76 -1.80 17.13
N LEU A 83 -7.57 -1.32 16.76
CA LEU A 83 -7.13 -1.17 15.39
C LEU A 83 -5.95 -2.11 15.16
N VAL A 84 -6.15 -3.13 14.35
CA VAL A 84 -5.07 -3.98 13.83
C VAL A 84 -4.38 -3.22 12.71
N ASP A 85 -3.14 -2.83 12.97
CA ASP A 85 -2.21 -2.28 12.00
C ASP A 85 -1.62 -3.42 11.18
N VAL A 86 -2.05 -3.54 9.92
CA VAL A 86 -1.43 -4.49 8.99
C VAL A 86 -0.10 -3.89 8.53
N VAL A 87 0.96 -4.27 9.24
CA VAL A 87 2.32 -3.73 9.10
C VAL A 87 2.82 -3.86 7.67
N ASN A 88 3.26 -2.75 7.07
CA ASN A 88 3.71 -2.72 5.69
C ASN A 88 5.20 -3.03 5.62
N ARG A 89 5.55 -4.21 5.10
CA ARG A 89 6.91 -4.76 5.11
C ARG A 89 7.55 -4.72 6.49
N GLY A 90 6.78 -5.17 7.49
CA GLY A 90 7.18 -5.18 8.90
C GLY A 90 7.23 -3.82 9.62
N ASN A 91 6.94 -2.72 8.92
CA ASN A 91 6.88 -1.38 9.51
C ASN A 91 5.43 -1.02 9.89
N THR A 92 5.24 -0.40 11.05
CA THR A 92 3.92 0.12 11.46
C THR A 92 3.47 1.26 10.53
N VAL A 93 2.16 1.34 10.28
CA VAL A 93 1.56 2.38 9.43
C VAL A 93 0.34 3.03 10.06
N ALA A 94 -0.34 2.41 11.03
CA ALA A 94 -1.52 3.01 11.65
C ALA A 94 -1.18 4.30 12.42
N VAL A 95 -0.23 4.25 13.36
CA VAL A 95 0.17 5.44 14.15
C VAL A 95 0.74 6.56 13.25
N PRO A 96 1.68 6.28 12.32
CA PRO A 96 2.14 7.30 11.36
C PRO A 96 1.01 7.98 10.58
N ASN A 97 0.03 7.21 10.12
CA ASN A 97 -1.06 7.75 9.30
C ASN A 97 -2.14 8.47 10.10
N PHE A 98 -2.56 7.95 11.24
CA PHE A 98 -3.66 8.51 12.02
C PHE A 98 -3.22 9.57 13.03
N ASN A 99 -2.02 9.48 13.60
CA ASN A 99 -1.54 10.46 14.59
C ASN A 99 -0.65 11.56 13.98
N HIS A 100 -0.46 11.56 12.65
CA HIS A 100 0.54 12.40 11.98
C HIS A 100 1.97 12.21 12.53
N ALA A 101 2.29 10.98 12.92
CA ALA A 101 3.60 10.62 13.43
C ALA A 101 4.58 10.25 12.32
N THR A 102 5.86 10.22 12.65
CA THR A 102 6.92 9.74 11.76
C THR A 102 6.83 8.23 11.60
N ARG A 103 6.96 7.74 10.36
CA ARG A 103 7.06 6.30 10.10
C ARG A 103 8.44 5.80 10.52
N PRO A 104 8.56 4.72 11.31
CA PRO A 104 9.86 4.15 11.62
C PRO A 104 10.54 3.64 10.34
N ALA A 105 11.87 3.71 10.32
CA ALA A 105 12.70 3.14 9.28
C ALA A 105 13.73 2.22 9.92
N PHE A 106 13.82 0.98 9.41
CA PHE A 106 14.77 -0.02 9.88
C PHE A 106 15.74 -0.35 8.76
N GLY A 107 17.04 -0.35 9.08
CA GLY A 107 18.13 -0.79 8.23
C GLY A 107 19.18 -1.56 9.03
N PRO A 108 20.27 -1.99 8.40
CA PRO A 108 21.37 -2.65 9.09
C PRO A 108 21.86 -1.83 10.30
N GLY A 109 21.90 -2.45 11.47
CA GLY A 109 22.34 -1.81 12.73
C GLY A 109 21.30 -0.92 13.43
N SER A 110 20.04 -0.85 12.93
CA SER A 110 18.97 -0.14 13.65
C SER A 110 18.67 -0.76 15.01
N ASP A 111 18.29 0.08 15.97
CA ASP A 111 17.68 -0.37 17.23
C ASP A 111 16.42 -1.19 16.90
N PRO A 112 16.27 -2.45 17.37
CA PRO A 112 15.08 -3.25 17.13
C PRO A 112 13.82 -2.71 17.84
N ASN A 113 13.99 -1.83 18.83
CA ASN A 113 12.91 -1.29 19.65
C ASN A 113 13.06 0.24 19.82
N PRO A 114 13.08 1.02 18.73
CA PRO A 114 13.23 2.47 18.83
C PRO A 114 12.01 3.07 19.55
N PRO A 115 12.15 4.21 20.25
CA PRO A 115 11.00 4.92 20.80
C PRO A 115 9.92 5.15 19.73
N ILE A 116 8.65 4.98 20.10
CA ILE A 116 7.53 5.22 19.18
C ILE A 116 7.21 6.71 19.16
N ASP A 117 7.32 7.34 17.99
CA ASP A 117 6.72 8.65 17.75
C ASP A 117 5.19 8.50 17.76
N VAL A 118 4.55 9.17 18.72
CA VAL A 118 3.10 9.10 18.93
C VAL A 118 2.35 10.21 18.20
N GLY A 119 3.05 11.14 17.54
CA GLY A 119 2.47 12.31 16.90
C GLY A 119 1.57 13.10 17.87
N ASP A 120 0.37 13.45 17.43
CA ASP A 120 -0.62 14.14 18.27
C ASP A 120 -1.48 13.19 19.13
N GLY A 121 -1.16 11.90 19.15
CA GLY A 121 -1.86 10.91 19.96
C GLY A 121 -3.32 10.67 19.58
N PHE A 122 -3.77 10.99 18.36
CA PHE A 122 -5.17 10.86 17.92
C PHE A 122 -5.86 9.55 18.34
N LEU A 123 -5.22 8.40 18.09
CA LEU A 123 -5.74 7.08 18.48
C LEU A 123 -5.77 6.90 20.00
N MET A 124 -4.69 7.30 20.69
CA MET A 124 -4.52 7.11 22.13
C MET A 124 -5.48 7.96 22.95
N ARG A 125 -5.69 9.22 22.55
CA ARG A 125 -6.68 10.14 23.15
C ARG A 125 -8.11 9.58 23.10
N ARG A 126 -8.36 8.59 22.24
CA ARG A 126 -9.65 7.90 22.04
C ARG A 126 -9.71 6.50 22.65
N GLY A 127 -8.73 6.11 23.45
CA GLY A 127 -8.75 4.82 24.15
C GLY A 127 -8.55 3.60 23.24
N TYR A 128 -8.07 3.77 22.00
CA TYR A 128 -7.87 2.64 21.08
C TYR A 128 -6.73 1.73 21.54
N VAL A 129 -6.95 0.43 21.49
CA VAL A 129 -5.86 -0.55 21.43
C VAL A 129 -5.31 -0.57 20.01
N VAL A 130 -3.99 -0.44 19.83
CA VAL A 130 -3.36 -0.54 18.50
C VAL A 130 -2.50 -1.80 18.47
N ALA A 131 -2.80 -2.72 17.56
CA ALA A 131 -2.13 -4.01 17.46
C ALA A 131 -1.40 -4.15 16.12
N SER A 132 -0.07 -4.13 16.15
CA SER A 132 0.78 -4.32 14.96
C SER A 132 1.23 -5.77 14.90
N CYS A 133 0.61 -6.57 14.04
CA CYS A 133 0.83 -8.02 13.93
C CYS A 133 1.58 -8.38 12.64
N GLY A 134 2.66 -9.16 12.78
CA GLY A 134 3.46 -9.65 11.67
C GLY A 134 2.69 -10.64 10.80
N TRP A 135 2.69 -10.41 9.49
CA TRP A 135 1.98 -11.27 8.52
C TRP A 135 2.86 -11.70 7.35
N GLN A 136 3.98 -11.02 7.13
CA GLN A 136 4.86 -11.23 5.99
C GLN A 136 6.06 -12.09 6.40
N PHE A 137 6.32 -13.18 5.67
CA PHE A 137 7.36 -14.17 6.00
C PHE A 137 8.72 -13.86 5.34
N ASP A 138 8.71 -13.19 4.19
CA ASP A 138 9.88 -12.97 3.32
C ASP A 138 10.60 -11.65 3.63
N LEU A 139 10.45 -11.09 4.83
CA LEU A 139 11.11 -9.82 5.17
C LEU A 139 12.65 -9.96 5.15
N PRO A 140 13.38 -8.90 4.75
CA PRO A 140 14.83 -8.87 4.87
C PRO A 140 15.25 -9.06 6.33
N ASP A 141 16.46 -9.57 6.54
CA ASP A 141 16.96 -9.84 7.89
C ASP A 141 17.47 -8.58 8.59
N VAL A 142 16.52 -7.70 8.91
CA VAL A 142 16.73 -6.42 9.57
C VAL A 142 16.03 -6.44 10.95
N PRO A 143 16.75 -6.19 12.06
CA PRO A 143 16.15 -6.12 13.38
C PRO A 143 15.04 -5.06 13.48
N GLY A 144 13.99 -5.36 14.25
CA GLY A 144 12.89 -4.43 14.53
C GLY A 144 11.68 -4.56 13.59
N LEU A 145 11.84 -5.14 12.40
CA LEU A 145 10.73 -5.47 11.51
C LEU A 145 9.80 -6.52 12.13
N ILE A 146 8.51 -6.22 12.17
CA ILE A 146 7.47 -7.11 12.72
C ILE A 146 7.13 -8.19 11.67
N ARG A 147 7.58 -9.44 11.88
CA ARG A 147 7.50 -10.50 10.86
C ARG A 147 6.60 -11.67 11.25
N LEU A 148 6.20 -12.43 10.23
CA LEU A 148 5.63 -13.76 10.39
C LEU A 148 6.75 -14.80 10.37
N TYR A 149 6.68 -15.77 11.26
CA TYR A 149 7.51 -16.98 11.28
C TYR A 149 6.63 -18.12 10.78
N GLY A 150 6.60 -18.25 9.45
CA GLY A 150 5.79 -19.22 8.73
C GLY A 150 6.38 -20.63 8.73
N VAL A 151 5.73 -21.51 7.96
CA VAL A 151 6.16 -22.89 7.74
C VAL A 151 6.14 -23.23 6.26
N GLU A 152 7.04 -24.11 5.84
CA GLU A 152 7.08 -24.65 4.48
C GLU A 152 6.03 -25.75 4.29
N ALA A 153 5.34 -25.70 3.15
CA ALA A 153 4.55 -26.81 2.65
C ALA A 153 5.47 -27.91 2.13
N ARG A 154 5.13 -29.18 2.40
CA ARG A 154 5.91 -30.35 2.01
C ARG A 154 5.02 -31.42 1.40
N GLU A 155 5.55 -32.09 0.38
CA GLU A 155 4.91 -33.26 -0.24
C GLU A 155 5.80 -34.47 -0.05
N HIS A 156 5.27 -35.51 0.60
CA HIS A 156 6.04 -36.70 1.00
C HIS A 156 7.36 -36.37 1.76
N GLY A 157 7.34 -35.32 2.58
CA GLY A 157 8.48 -34.83 3.35
C GLY A 157 9.47 -33.95 2.57
N GLN A 158 9.32 -33.84 1.25
CA GLN A 158 10.21 -33.07 0.38
C GLN A 158 9.71 -31.63 0.17
N PRO A 159 10.61 -30.65 -0.03
CA PRO A 159 10.22 -29.30 -0.43
C PRO A 159 9.48 -29.31 -1.76
N LEU A 160 8.41 -28.51 -1.86
CA LEU A 160 7.71 -28.31 -3.12
C LEU A 160 8.60 -27.58 -4.13
N ARG A 161 8.34 -27.82 -5.42
CA ARG A 161 8.88 -27.07 -6.56
C ARG A 161 7.74 -26.43 -7.35
N GLY A 162 7.99 -25.30 -8.00
CA GLY A 162 6.96 -24.60 -8.76
C GLY A 162 7.46 -23.35 -9.49
N ARG A 163 6.63 -22.81 -10.38
CA ARG A 163 6.99 -21.63 -11.17
C ARG A 163 6.99 -20.37 -10.32
N VAL A 164 8.01 -19.55 -10.50
CA VAL A 164 8.16 -18.21 -9.92
C VAL A 164 8.29 -17.22 -11.06
N TYR A 165 7.65 -16.06 -10.95
CA TYR A 165 7.75 -14.96 -11.92
C TYR A 165 8.06 -13.64 -11.20
N VAL A 166 9.25 -13.07 -11.44
CA VAL A 166 9.72 -11.86 -10.75
C VAL A 166 9.94 -10.72 -11.73
N GLN A 167 9.71 -9.49 -11.25
CA GLN A 167 10.02 -8.26 -11.97
C GLN A 167 11.14 -7.51 -11.25
N LEU A 168 12.11 -7.01 -12.02
CA LEU A 168 13.33 -6.39 -11.51
C LEU A 168 13.57 -5.07 -12.25
N GLN A 169 14.00 -4.03 -11.52
CA GLN A 169 14.39 -2.72 -12.06
C GLN A 169 15.19 -2.00 -10.97
N ALA A 170 16.31 -1.41 -11.36
CA ALA A 170 17.15 -0.57 -10.51
C ALA A 170 17.18 0.88 -11.04
N PRO A 171 17.44 1.87 -10.17
CA PRO A 171 17.69 3.26 -10.57
C PRO A 171 19.12 3.46 -11.11
N GLU A 172 19.98 2.44 -11.05
CA GLU A 172 21.36 2.45 -11.50
C GLU A 172 21.69 1.16 -12.28
N ASP A 173 22.82 1.13 -12.97
CA ASP A 173 23.27 -0.07 -13.67
C ASP A 173 23.80 -1.06 -12.63
N VAL A 174 23.31 -2.29 -12.66
CA VAL A 174 23.68 -3.33 -11.68
C VAL A 174 24.12 -4.60 -12.39
N PRO A 175 25.13 -5.34 -11.88
CA PRO A 175 25.61 -6.53 -12.55
C PRO A 175 24.69 -7.74 -12.33
N ASP A 176 23.96 -7.75 -11.22
CA ASP A 176 23.04 -8.81 -10.84
C ASP A 176 21.85 -8.25 -10.06
N PHE A 177 20.83 -9.08 -9.91
CA PHE A 177 19.67 -8.84 -9.06
C PHE A 177 19.44 -10.02 -8.14
N LEU A 178 19.03 -9.74 -6.90
CA LEU A 178 18.31 -10.72 -6.09
C LEU A 178 17.01 -11.11 -6.81
N LEU A 179 16.62 -12.38 -6.74
CA LEU A 179 15.38 -12.94 -7.29
C LEU A 179 14.13 -12.53 -6.49
N SER A 180 14.14 -11.31 -5.95
CA SER A 180 13.02 -10.72 -5.25
C SER A 180 13.04 -9.20 -5.38
N ASP A 181 11.92 -8.56 -5.06
CA ASP A 181 11.83 -7.10 -5.00
C ASP A 181 12.18 -6.62 -3.58
N ARG A 182 12.89 -5.50 -3.49
CA ARG A 182 13.27 -4.80 -2.24
C ARG A 182 14.02 -5.67 -1.24
N ALA A 183 14.96 -6.46 -1.73
CA ALA A 183 15.81 -7.35 -0.94
C ALA A 183 15.07 -8.35 -0.03
N HIS A 184 13.81 -8.68 -0.33
CA HIS A 184 13.07 -9.67 0.44
C HIS A 184 13.65 -11.07 0.21
N GLN A 185 13.36 -12.03 1.08
CA GLN A 185 13.88 -13.38 0.93
C GLN A 185 13.31 -14.01 -0.36
N ALA A 186 14.18 -14.31 -1.31
CA ALA A 186 13.80 -14.90 -2.59
C ALA A 186 13.57 -16.41 -2.45
N TYR A 187 12.72 -16.97 -3.30
CA TYR A 187 12.70 -18.42 -3.49
C TYR A 187 13.95 -18.83 -4.29
N PRO A 188 14.78 -19.77 -3.80
CA PRO A 188 15.94 -20.23 -4.55
C PRO A 188 15.52 -20.94 -5.83
N ALA A 189 16.27 -20.71 -6.92
CA ALA A 189 16.18 -21.52 -8.12
C ALA A 189 16.48 -22.98 -7.79
N ALA A 190 15.60 -23.88 -8.25
CA ALA A 190 15.71 -25.32 -8.01
C ALA A 190 16.84 -25.96 -8.82
N ASP A 191 17.25 -25.32 -9.92
CA ASP A 191 18.33 -25.74 -10.82
C ASP A 191 19.01 -24.49 -11.40
N LEU A 192 20.34 -24.37 -11.22
CA LEU A 192 21.12 -23.23 -11.72
C LEU A 192 21.32 -23.28 -13.25
N ASP A 193 21.13 -24.45 -13.85
CA ASP A 193 21.28 -24.69 -15.29
C ASP A 193 19.93 -24.86 -16.00
N GLU A 194 18.82 -24.46 -15.35
CA GLU A 194 17.46 -24.60 -15.90
C GLU A 194 17.37 -24.01 -17.31
N ARG A 195 17.13 -24.87 -18.31
CA ARG A 195 17.11 -24.48 -19.72
C ARG A 195 15.85 -23.71 -20.11
N ASP A 196 14.74 -24.00 -19.43
CA ASP A 196 13.42 -23.43 -19.69
C ASP A 196 13.14 -22.15 -18.86
N ALA A 197 14.11 -21.71 -18.06
CA ALA A 197 14.03 -20.42 -17.41
C ALA A 197 14.19 -19.30 -18.44
N THR A 198 13.40 -18.23 -18.31
CA THR A 198 13.34 -17.14 -19.29
C THR A 198 13.58 -15.80 -18.64
N LEU A 199 14.44 -14.99 -19.23
CA LEU A 199 14.68 -13.60 -18.85
C LEU A 199 14.25 -12.71 -20.01
N THR A 200 13.45 -11.70 -19.72
CA THR A 200 13.01 -10.71 -20.71
C THR A 200 13.26 -9.29 -20.24
N VAL A 201 13.38 -8.36 -21.18
CA VAL A 201 13.56 -6.93 -20.92
C VAL A 201 12.58 -6.10 -21.75
N ARG A 202 12.14 -4.97 -21.20
CA ARG A 202 11.31 -3.97 -21.89
C ARG A 202 11.53 -2.58 -21.32
N ASP A 203 11.23 -1.55 -22.11
CA ASP A 203 11.41 -0.15 -21.70
C ASP A 203 10.14 0.46 -21.11
N MET A 204 8.96 -0.09 -21.43
CA MET A 204 7.68 0.33 -20.84
C MET A 204 6.91 -0.88 -20.31
N PRO A 205 6.13 -0.72 -19.22
CA PRO A 205 5.47 -1.86 -18.57
C PRO A 205 4.52 -2.66 -19.49
N ASP A 206 3.88 -2.00 -20.45
CA ASP A 206 2.93 -2.57 -21.40
C ASP A 206 3.51 -2.77 -22.81
N ALA A 207 4.83 -2.62 -22.98
CA ALA A 207 5.53 -2.93 -24.22
C ALA A 207 5.75 -4.45 -24.37
N GLU A 208 5.91 -4.87 -25.62
CA GLU A 208 6.28 -6.24 -25.96
C GLU A 208 7.68 -6.55 -25.38
N PRO A 209 7.84 -7.64 -24.62
CA PRO A 209 9.13 -8.00 -24.05
C PRO A 209 10.10 -8.57 -25.10
N GLU A 210 11.38 -8.21 -24.98
CA GLU A 210 12.48 -8.86 -25.69
C GLU A 210 13.06 -9.98 -24.84
N VAL A 211 13.22 -11.18 -25.41
CA VAL A 211 13.85 -12.31 -24.72
C VAL A 211 15.37 -12.16 -24.73
N ILE A 212 15.99 -12.19 -23.55
CA ILE A 212 17.44 -12.25 -23.41
C ILE A 212 17.88 -13.72 -23.56
N PRO A 213 18.78 -14.04 -24.51
CA PRO A 213 19.24 -15.41 -24.73
C PRO A 213 19.77 -16.07 -23.44
N ARG A 214 19.33 -17.30 -23.17
CA ARG A 214 19.68 -18.07 -21.96
C ARG A 214 21.18 -18.18 -21.68
N ALA A 215 22.02 -18.15 -22.73
CA ALA A 215 23.47 -18.23 -22.62
C ALA A 215 24.13 -16.96 -22.03
N ARG A 216 23.45 -15.80 -22.07
CA ARG A 216 24.00 -14.52 -21.60
C ARG A 216 23.80 -14.25 -20.12
N TRP A 217 23.05 -15.11 -19.42
CA TRP A 217 22.74 -14.90 -18.01
C TRP A 217 22.77 -16.22 -17.22
N LYS A 218 22.98 -16.11 -15.92
CA LYS A 218 23.14 -17.26 -15.01
C LYS A 218 22.47 -16.98 -13.67
N PHE A 219 22.07 -18.03 -12.97
CA PHE A 219 21.75 -17.94 -11.55
C PHE A 219 23.03 -17.78 -10.74
N ALA A 220 23.44 -16.53 -10.54
CA ALA A 220 24.72 -16.14 -9.99
C ALA A 220 24.66 -14.69 -9.49
N ARG A 221 25.65 -14.31 -8.69
CA ARG A 221 25.89 -12.93 -8.26
C ARG A 221 27.36 -12.55 -8.40
N VAL A 222 27.65 -11.26 -8.38
CA VAL A 222 29.01 -10.73 -8.34
C VAL A 222 29.47 -10.56 -6.90
N VAL A 223 30.54 -11.26 -6.53
CA VAL A 223 31.21 -11.11 -5.22
C VAL A 223 32.65 -10.73 -5.48
N ASN A 224 33.08 -9.56 -4.99
CA ASN A 224 34.44 -9.05 -5.19
C ASN A 224 34.89 -9.08 -6.66
N GLY A 225 33.99 -8.67 -7.57
CA GLY A 225 34.24 -8.65 -9.02
C GLY A 225 34.19 -10.03 -9.71
N ARG A 226 33.84 -11.11 -9.01
CA ARG A 226 33.75 -12.47 -9.57
C ARG A 226 32.32 -12.97 -9.62
N VAL A 227 31.92 -13.50 -10.78
CA VAL A 227 30.63 -14.17 -10.96
C VAL A 227 30.65 -15.50 -10.20
N THR A 228 29.82 -15.60 -9.17
CA THR A 228 29.72 -16.76 -8.27
C THR A 228 28.31 -17.36 -8.37
N PRO A 229 28.16 -18.68 -8.61
CA PRO A 229 26.85 -19.32 -8.61
C PRO A 229 26.06 -19.04 -7.33
N ASP A 230 24.78 -18.66 -7.47
CA ASP A 230 23.90 -18.34 -6.35
C ASP A 230 22.43 -18.56 -6.79
N PRO A 231 21.68 -19.45 -6.12
CA PRO A 231 20.30 -19.75 -6.50
C PRO A 231 19.32 -18.60 -6.21
N HIS A 232 19.72 -17.57 -5.47
CA HIS A 232 18.86 -16.44 -5.14
C HIS A 232 19.14 -15.21 -6.00
N HIS A 233 20.08 -15.27 -6.94
CA HIS A 233 20.43 -14.12 -7.78
C HIS A 233 20.40 -14.47 -9.27
N VAL A 234 20.23 -13.45 -10.10
CA VAL A 234 20.43 -13.54 -11.55
C VAL A 234 21.47 -12.52 -11.98
N TRP A 235 22.49 -13.00 -12.69
CA TRP A 235 23.55 -12.20 -13.27
C TRP A 235 23.42 -12.18 -14.80
N LEU A 236 23.74 -11.05 -15.41
CA LEU A 236 23.71 -10.84 -16.87
C LEU A 236 25.08 -10.36 -17.35
N GLU A 237 25.56 -10.90 -18.47
CA GLU A 237 26.89 -10.66 -19.04
C GLU A 237 27.28 -9.19 -19.16
N ASP A 238 26.38 -8.37 -19.68
CA ASP A 238 26.58 -6.92 -19.85
C ASP A 238 25.94 -6.09 -18.72
N GLY A 239 25.48 -6.75 -17.66
CA GLY A 239 24.72 -6.13 -16.58
C GLY A 239 23.29 -5.72 -16.98
N PHE A 240 22.55 -5.26 -15.97
CA PHE A 240 21.20 -4.74 -16.08
C PHE A 240 21.24 -3.22 -16.12
N ALA A 241 20.65 -2.64 -17.17
CA ALA A 241 20.63 -1.20 -17.38
C ALA A 241 19.56 -0.51 -16.51
N LYS A 242 19.91 0.65 -15.96
CA LYS A 242 19.03 1.45 -15.10
C LYS A 242 17.72 1.80 -15.78
N GLY A 243 16.64 1.73 -15.02
CA GLY A 243 15.29 2.05 -15.47
C GLY A 243 14.68 1.05 -16.46
N ARG A 244 15.41 0.05 -16.99
CA ARG A 244 14.80 -1.00 -17.82
C ARG A 244 14.07 -2.02 -16.93
N LEU A 245 12.98 -2.56 -17.45
CA LEU A 245 12.12 -3.51 -16.73
C LEU A 245 12.49 -4.93 -17.16
N TYR A 246 12.98 -5.72 -16.22
CA TYR A 246 13.34 -7.10 -16.44
C TYR A 246 12.30 -8.02 -15.81
N HIS A 247 12.01 -9.14 -16.48
CA HIS A 247 11.17 -10.20 -15.93
C HIS A 247 11.84 -11.54 -16.07
N LEU A 248 11.88 -12.30 -14.98
CA LEU A 248 12.46 -13.64 -14.94
C LEU A 248 11.39 -14.65 -14.54
N ALA A 249 11.26 -15.73 -15.32
CA ALA A 249 10.49 -16.90 -14.95
C ALA A 249 11.41 -18.11 -14.77
N TYR A 250 11.28 -18.80 -13.64
CA TYR A 250 12.12 -19.95 -13.27
C TYR A 250 11.36 -20.91 -12.36
N THR A 251 11.96 -22.06 -12.08
CA THR A 251 11.43 -23.04 -11.13
C THR A 251 12.08 -22.83 -9.76
N GLY A 252 11.30 -22.40 -8.78
CA GLY A 252 11.72 -22.25 -7.39
C GLY A 252 11.52 -23.54 -6.56
N THR A 253 12.15 -23.60 -5.39
CA THR A 253 11.97 -24.67 -4.39
C THR A 253 11.73 -24.11 -2.99
N GLY A 254 11.01 -24.85 -2.14
CA GLY A 254 10.75 -24.47 -0.74
C GLY A 254 9.55 -23.52 -0.56
N ALA A 255 8.37 -23.94 -1.00
CA ALA A 255 7.16 -23.11 -0.89
C ALA A 255 6.73 -22.91 0.57
N GLN A 256 6.60 -21.65 0.98
CA GLN A 256 5.98 -21.27 2.26
C GLN A 256 4.46 -21.38 2.16
N VAL A 257 3.79 -21.68 3.28
CA VAL A 257 2.32 -21.54 3.37
C VAL A 257 1.97 -20.07 3.52
N VAL A 258 2.01 -19.34 2.40
CA VAL A 258 1.93 -17.88 2.34
C VAL A 258 0.64 -17.34 3.01
N GLY A 259 -0.47 -18.05 2.85
CA GLY A 259 -1.76 -17.67 3.42
C GLY A 259 -1.81 -17.64 4.95
N LEU A 260 -0.81 -18.20 5.65
CA LEU A 260 -0.70 -18.07 7.11
C LEU A 260 -0.55 -16.61 7.56
N GLY A 261 -0.08 -15.71 6.70
CA GLY A 261 -0.09 -14.27 7.01
C GLY A 261 -1.50 -13.71 7.19
N LEU A 262 -2.45 -14.14 6.35
CA LEU A 262 -3.87 -13.75 6.46
C LEU A 262 -4.50 -14.34 7.72
N VAL A 263 -4.16 -15.59 8.03
CA VAL A 263 -4.61 -16.31 9.23
C VAL A 263 -4.07 -15.64 10.50
N ALA A 264 -2.81 -15.23 10.53
CA ALA A 264 -2.20 -14.53 11.66
C ALA A 264 -2.98 -13.25 12.01
N LEU A 265 -3.30 -12.43 10.99
CA LEU A 265 -4.06 -11.20 11.16
C LEU A 265 -5.48 -11.45 11.67
N ARG A 266 -6.19 -12.41 11.04
CA ARG A 266 -7.54 -12.82 11.44
C ARG A 266 -7.57 -13.33 12.88
N ASP A 267 -6.66 -14.24 13.23
CA ASP A 267 -6.67 -14.89 14.54
C ASP A 267 -6.12 -13.96 15.64
N CYS A 268 -5.23 -13.02 15.31
CA CYS A 268 -4.89 -11.90 16.19
C CYS A 268 -6.11 -11.04 16.50
N ALA A 269 -6.92 -10.69 15.49
CA ALA A 269 -8.13 -9.91 15.68
C ALA A 269 -9.19 -10.65 16.51
N ALA A 270 -9.40 -11.94 16.25
CA ALA A 270 -10.28 -12.78 17.06
C ALA A 270 -9.79 -12.90 18.52
N TRP A 271 -8.47 -13.02 18.73
CA TRP A 271 -7.87 -13.05 20.07
C TRP A 271 -8.06 -11.74 20.83
N LEU A 272 -7.94 -10.58 20.18
CA LEU A 272 -8.18 -9.27 20.80
C LEU A 272 -9.62 -9.11 21.34
N LYS A 273 -10.59 -9.88 20.81
CA LYS A 273 -11.98 -9.94 21.32
C LYS A 273 -12.13 -10.87 22.54
N GLY A 274 -11.17 -11.77 22.76
CA GLY A 274 -11.16 -12.79 23.81
C GLY A 274 -10.73 -12.25 25.19
N ALA A 275 -10.98 -13.05 26.22
CA ALA A 275 -10.62 -12.72 27.61
C ALA A 275 -9.10 -12.80 27.88
N GLU A 276 -8.37 -13.57 27.07
CA GLU A 276 -6.92 -13.77 27.19
C GLU A 276 -6.09 -12.59 26.66
N ALA A 277 -6.71 -11.63 25.96
CA ALA A 277 -6.00 -10.45 25.46
C ALA A 277 -5.68 -9.48 26.62
N PRO A 278 -4.46 -8.91 26.68
CA PRO A 278 -4.07 -7.95 27.73
C PRO A 278 -4.96 -6.71 27.83
N ALA A 279 -5.65 -6.37 26.74
CA ALA A 279 -6.63 -5.30 26.66
C ALA A 279 -7.74 -5.76 25.70
N ARG A 280 -8.85 -6.23 26.26
CA ARG A 280 -9.96 -6.78 25.47
C ARG A 280 -10.68 -5.68 24.69
N ALA A 281 -10.88 -5.91 23.41
CA ALA A 281 -11.72 -5.10 22.55
C ALA A 281 -13.09 -5.75 22.32
N ARG A 282 -14.10 -4.92 22.07
CA ARG A 282 -15.43 -5.34 21.62
C ARG A 282 -15.54 -5.30 20.10
N TRP A 283 -14.93 -4.30 19.48
CA TRP A 283 -14.88 -4.12 18.03
C TRP A 283 -13.43 -4.04 17.56
N VAL A 284 -13.12 -4.73 16.47
CA VAL A 284 -11.77 -4.79 15.90
C VAL A 284 -11.80 -4.34 14.46
N TYR A 285 -11.06 -3.27 14.19
CA TYR A 285 -10.87 -2.71 12.86
C TYR A 285 -9.53 -3.13 12.29
N ALA A 286 -9.40 -3.17 10.97
CA ALA A 286 -8.09 -3.30 10.31
C ALA A 286 -7.80 -2.08 9.45
N TYR A 287 -6.56 -1.61 9.50
CA TYR A 287 -6.03 -0.62 8.57
C TYR A 287 -4.80 -1.18 7.87
N GLY A 288 -4.77 -1.01 6.55
CA GLY A 288 -3.63 -1.37 5.72
C GLY A 288 -3.41 -0.32 4.64
N ARG A 289 -2.15 -0.08 4.30
CA ARG A 289 -1.72 0.91 3.32
C ARG A 289 -0.91 0.23 2.22
N SER A 290 -1.18 0.54 0.96
CA SER A 290 -0.39 0.04 -0.18
C SER A 290 -0.45 -1.49 -0.28
N GLN A 291 0.69 -2.18 -0.22
CA GLN A 291 0.79 -3.64 -0.06
C GLN A 291 -0.22 -4.20 0.95
N THR A 292 -0.37 -3.58 2.12
CA THR A 292 -1.24 -4.11 3.17
C THR A 292 -2.70 -3.75 3.02
N GLY A 293 -3.02 -2.72 2.23
CA GLY A 293 -4.37 -2.53 1.71
C GLY A 293 -4.76 -3.66 0.74
N ARG A 294 -3.81 -4.13 -0.10
CA ARG A 294 -4.01 -5.30 -0.96
C ARG A 294 -4.17 -6.59 -0.16
N VAL A 295 -3.45 -6.75 0.95
CA VAL A 295 -3.63 -7.89 1.89
C VAL A 295 -5.06 -7.95 2.39
N LEU A 296 -5.60 -6.82 2.85
CA LEU A 296 -6.98 -6.72 3.33
C LEU A 296 -8.00 -7.05 2.23
N ARG A 297 -7.78 -6.53 1.01
CA ARG A 297 -8.60 -6.89 -0.16
C ARG A 297 -8.55 -8.40 -0.45
N THR A 298 -7.37 -9.02 -0.38
CA THR A 298 -7.19 -10.45 -0.58
C THR A 298 -7.87 -11.28 0.51
N LEU A 299 -7.78 -10.87 1.79
CA LEU A 299 -8.47 -11.50 2.91
C LEU A 299 -9.99 -11.52 2.69
N ILE A 300 -10.55 -10.38 2.28
CA ILE A 300 -11.99 -10.25 2.00
C ILE A 300 -12.38 -11.12 0.81
N HIS A 301 -11.62 -11.07 -0.29
CA HIS A 301 -11.89 -11.85 -1.49
C HIS A 301 -11.99 -13.36 -1.21
N TYR A 302 -11.03 -13.92 -0.46
CA TYR A 302 -11.06 -15.34 -0.09
C TYR A 302 -12.03 -15.66 1.05
N GLY A 303 -12.75 -14.67 1.60
CA GLY A 303 -13.68 -14.85 2.70
C GLY A 303 -13.02 -15.29 4.00
N LEU A 304 -11.76 -14.91 4.24
CA LEU A 304 -10.96 -15.36 5.38
C LEU A 304 -11.15 -14.47 6.63
N ASN A 305 -12.33 -13.88 6.82
CA ASN A 305 -12.64 -13.10 8.02
C ASN A 305 -13.23 -13.95 9.14
N GLU A 306 -13.75 -15.15 8.85
CA GLU A 306 -14.35 -16.03 9.85
C GLU A 306 -13.26 -16.81 10.61
N ALA A 307 -13.27 -16.72 11.95
CA ALA A 307 -12.29 -17.39 12.80
C ALA A 307 -12.73 -18.81 13.21
N GLU A 308 -11.79 -19.66 13.63
CA GLU A 308 -12.11 -21.03 14.12
C GLU A 308 -13.02 -21.06 15.35
N VAL A 309 -13.02 -19.97 16.15
CA VAL A 309 -13.90 -19.82 17.30
C VAL A 309 -15.34 -19.44 16.91
N GLY A 310 -15.60 -19.29 15.61
CA GLY A 310 -16.85 -18.79 15.05
C GLY A 310 -16.91 -17.26 15.03
N GLY A 311 -17.66 -16.71 14.07
CA GLY A 311 -17.90 -15.29 13.91
C GLY A 311 -16.79 -14.52 13.19
N ASP A 312 -17.08 -13.25 12.91
CA ASP A 312 -16.20 -12.33 12.18
C ASP A 312 -15.05 -11.84 13.07
N ALA A 313 -13.81 -12.00 12.60
CA ALA A 313 -12.61 -11.51 13.27
C ALA A 313 -12.55 -9.97 13.22
N PHE A 314 -12.71 -9.38 12.04
CA PHE A 314 -12.81 -7.94 11.85
C PHE A 314 -14.26 -7.49 11.70
N ASP A 315 -14.58 -6.35 12.30
CA ASP A 315 -15.89 -5.69 12.18
C ASP A 315 -15.87 -4.58 11.12
N GLY A 316 -14.69 -3.97 10.89
CA GLY A 316 -14.50 -2.97 9.84
C GLY A 316 -13.09 -2.94 9.27
N VAL A 317 -12.96 -2.56 7.99
CA VAL A 317 -11.68 -2.52 7.26
C VAL A 317 -11.54 -1.19 6.52
N ILE A 318 -10.36 -0.58 6.62
CA ILE A 318 -9.91 0.50 5.73
C ILE A 318 -8.73 -0.03 4.92
N ALA A 319 -8.95 -0.30 3.64
CA ALA A 319 -7.92 -0.69 2.70
C ALA A 319 -7.50 0.53 1.87
N ASN A 320 -6.40 1.15 2.30
CA ASN A 320 -5.93 2.42 1.77
C ASN A 320 -4.85 2.23 0.69
N VAL A 321 -4.96 3.00 -0.39
CA VAL A 321 -4.04 3.07 -1.55
C VAL A 321 -3.64 1.72 -2.11
N ALA A 322 -4.58 0.77 -2.09
CA ALA A 322 -4.37 -0.56 -2.67
C ALA A 322 -4.58 -0.56 -4.18
N GLY A 323 -5.36 0.40 -4.68
CA GLY A 323 -6.02 0.36 -5.98
C GLY A 323 -6.97 -0.84 -6.08
N ALA A 324 -7.23 -1.33 -7.29
CA ALA A 324 -8.02 -2.53 -7.51
C ALA A 324 -7.23 -3.83 -7.28
N MET A 325 -5.92 -3.72 -7.13
CA MET A 325 -5.04 -4.88 -7.01
C MET A 325 -5.36 -5.79 -5.82
N ARG A 326 -5.04 -7.05 -6.02
CA ARG A 326 -4.73 -8.03 -4.97
C ARG A 326 -3.22 -8.28 -4.98
N GLY A 327 -2.72 -9.25 -4.23
CA GLY A 327 -1.31 -9.62 -4.26
C GLY A 327 -1.11 -11.11 -4.08
N GLU A 328 0.14 -11.54 -4.17
CA GLU A 328 0.56 -12.93 -4.05
C GLU A 328 0.57 -13.42 -2.59
N PHE A 329 -0.52 -13.19 -1.85
CA PHE A 329 -0.61 -13.39 -0.39
C PHE A 329 -1.27 -14.72 0.01
N ASN A 330 -1.69 -15.53 -0.95
CA ASN A 330 -2.27 -16.85 -0.70
C ASN A 330 -1.96 -17.81 -1.86
N GLN A 331 -0.87 -17.56 -2.59
CA GLN A 331 -0.47 -18.35 -3.75
C GLN A 331 0.73 -19.20 -3.40
N ARG A 332 0.79 -20.41 -3.96
CA ARG A 332 1.99 -21.23 -3.91
C ARG A 332 3.12 -20.45 -4.61
N PHE A 333 4.27 -20.33 -3.94
CA PHE A 333 5.39 -19.47 -4.37
C PHE A 333 5.03 -17.99 -4.53
N GLY A 334 3.99 -17.54 -3.83
CA GLY A 334 3.64 -16.12 -3.79
C GLY A 334 4.71 -15.31 -3.08
N GLN A 335 5.13 -14.21 -3.69
CA GLN A 335 6.13 -13.30 -3.13
C GLN A 335 5.46 -12.00 -2.70
N ASN A 336 5.40 -11.77 -1.39
CA ASN A 336 4.60 -10.68 -0.81
C ASN A 336 5.15 -9.30 -1.17
N SER A 337 6.46 -9.17 -1.44
CA SER A 337 7.10 -7.89 -1.72
C SER A 337 6.67 -7.25 -3.05
N LYS A 338 6.20 -8.03 -4.02
CA LYS A 338 5.83 -7.58 -5.36
C LYS A 338 4.68 -6.57 -5.33
N ASP A 339 4.96 -5.36 -5.80
CA ASP A 339 3.96 -4.28 -5.84
C ASP A 339 3.99 -3.40 -7.08
N ARG A 340 4.80 -3.80 -8.06
CA ARG A 340 4.87 -3.12 -9.34
C ARG A 340 3.79 -3.63 -10.31
N PRO A 341 3.29 -2.76 -11.21
CA PRO A 341 2.30 -3.15 -12.19
C PRO A 341 2.78 -4.34 -13.04
N TRP A 342 1.83 -5.15 -13.53
CA TRP A 342 2.10 -6.29 -14.46
C TRP A 342 2.76 -7.52 -13.86
N THR A 343 2.78 -7.60 -12.54
CA THR A 343 2.96 -8.84 -11.77
C THR A 343 1.59 -9.47 -11.47
N MET A 344 1.54 -10.63 -10.79
CA MET A 344 0.31 -11.35 -10.40
C MET A 344 -0.48 -10.58 -9.30
N CYS A 345 -0.82 -9.33 -9.56
CA CYS A 345 -1.55 -8.42 -8.67
C CYS A 345 -2.82 -7.84 -9.32
N HIS A 346 -2.90 -7.80 -10.66
CA HIS A 346 -4.09 -7.34 -11.40
C HIS A 346 -5.02 -8.50 -11.75
N LEU A 347 -5.61 -9.09 -10.71
CA LEU A 347 -6.45 -10.27 -10.85
C LEU A 347 -7.91 -9.92 -10.54
N GLU A 348 -8.78 -10.18 -11.51
CA GLU A 348 -10.23 -10.13 -11.30
C GLU A 348 -10.69 -11.13 -10.23
N PRO A 349 -11.73 -10.80 -9.45
CA PRO A 349 -12.55 -9.60 -9.53
C PRO A 349 -11.90 -8.37 -8.90
N PHE A 350 -12.10 -7.20 -9.51
CA PHE A 350 -11.64 -5.90 -8.98
C PHE A 350 -12.60 -5.30 -7.95
N GLN A 351 -13.89 -5.61 -8.09
CA GLN A 351 -14.89 -5.36 -7.05
C GLN A 351 -14.83 -6.49 -6.03
N VAL A 352 -14.34 -6.15 -4.85
CA VAL A 352 -14.27 -7.06 -3.71
C VAL A 352 -15.37 -6.68 -2.74
N GLU A 353 -16.34 -7.57 -2.56
CA GLU A 353 -17.47 -7.37 -1.65
C GLU A 353 -17.25 -8.17 -0.36
N PRO A 354 -17.47 -7.56 0.83
CA PRO A 354 -17.41 -8.29 2.09
C PRO A 354 -18.59 -9.26 2.24
N ARG A 355 -18.34 -10.39 2.93
CA ARG A 355 -19.38 -11.29 3.41
C ARG A 355 -19.82 -10.87 4.82
N GLY A 356 -21.02 -11.29 5.21
CA GLY A 356 -21.50 -11.11 6.58
C GLY A 356 -21.71 -9.65 6.95
N ARG A 357 -21.24 -9.26 8.15
CA ARG A 357 -21.50 -7.92 8.72
C ARG A 357 -20.35 -6.93 8.51
N LEU A 358 -19.23 -7.40 7.96
CA LEU A 358 -18.02 -6.62 7.76
C LEU A 358 -18.32 -5.35 6.93
N LYS A 359 -17.85 -4.21 7.43
CA LYS A 359 -17.93 -2.91 6.74
C LYS A 359 -16.57 -2.52 6.16
N VAL A 360 -16.54 -2.04 4.93
CA VAL A 360 -15.28 -1.80 4.23
C VAL A 360 -15.24 -0.41 3.61
N MET A 361 -14.11 0.26 3.76
CA MET A 361 -13.78 1.47 3.02
C MET A 361 -12.54 1.21 2.15
N TYR A 362 -12.69 1.38 0.84
CA TYR A 362 -11.59 1.44 -0.12
C TYR A 362 -11.25 2.90 -0.38
N THR A 363 -10.08 3.33 0.06
CA THR A 363 -9.60 4.70 -0.16
C THR A 363 -8.42 4.66 -1.12
N ASN A 364 -8.44 5.48 -2.16
CA ASN A 364 -7.38 5.52 -3.15
C ASN A 364 -7.01 6.96 -3.48
N THR A 365 -5.78 7.15 -3.94
CA THR A 365 -5.26 8.45 -4.33
C THR A 365 -5.18 8.54 -5.85
N SER A 366 -4.92 9.73 -6.37
CA SER A 366 -4.68 9.95 -7.79
C SER A 366 -3.55 9.06 -8.32
N ALA A 367 -2.57 8.70 -7.49
CA ALA A 367 -1.50 7.79 -7.88
C ALA A 367 -2.00 6.40 -8.30
N GLU A 368 -3.00 5.83 -7.64
CA GLU A 368 -3.55 4.53 -8.02
C GLU A 368 -4.42 4.62 -9.29
N TYR A 369 -5.05 5.77 -9.54
CA TYR A 369 -5.76 6.02 -10.81
C TYR A 369 -4.79 6.11 -11.98
N HIS A 370 -3.70 6.87 -11.85
CA HIS A 370 -2.69 6.99 -12.89
C HIS A 370 -1.82 5.74 -13.08
N ARG A 371 -1.66 4.92 -12.03
CA ARG A 371 -1.11 3.56 -12.13
C ARG A 371 -2.02 2.64 -12.96
N GLY A 372 -3.31 2.97 -13.06
CA GLY A 372 -4.25 2.40 -14.01
C GLY A 372 -5.24 1.41 -13.41
N ASP A 373 -5.23 1.14 -12.11
CA ASP A 373 -6.06 0.08 -11.55
C ASP A 373 -7.18 0.60 -10.63
N ALA A 374 -7.06 1.78 -10.00
CA ALA A 374 -8.09 2.24 -9.04
C ALA A 374 -9.49 2.38 -9.64
N SER A 375 -9.64 2.81 -10.90
CA SER A 375 -10.96 2.92 -11.54
C SER A 375 -11.69 1.58 -11.61
N LEU A 376 -10.95 0.47 -11.76
CA LEU A 376 -11.53 -0.86 -11.91
C LEU A 376 -12.26 -1.34 -10.64
N ILE A 377 -12.09 -0.65 -9.52
CA ILE A 377 -12.90 -0.89 -8.31
C ILE A 377 -14.37 -0.52 -8.56
N HIS A 378 -14.66 0.48 -9.39
CA HIS A 378 -16.00 1.05 -9.57
C HIS A 378 -16.41 1.20 -11.04
N THR A 379 -15.66 0.63 -11.97
CA THR A 379 -16.04 0.46 -13.38
C THR A 379 -16.12 -1.01 -13.75
N ASP A 380 -16.73 -1.31 -14.88
CA ASP A 380 -16.56 -2.62 -15.51
C ASP A 380 -15.10 -2.80 -16.01
N PRO A 381 -14.64 -4.05 -16.25
CA PRO A 381 -13.26 -4.30 -16.68
C PRO A 381 -12.84 -3.60 -17.97
N ASP A 382 -13.80 -3.28 -18.84
CA ASP A 382 -13.58 -2.56 -20.10
C ASP A 382 -13.69 -1.03 -19.94
N GLY A 383 -13.98 -0.56 -18.72
CA GLY A 383 -14.05 0.87 -18.38
C GLY A 383 -15.14 1.63 -19.11
N GLY A 384 -16.18 0.94 -19.61
CA GLY A 384 -17.27 1.49 -20.38
C GLY A 384 -18.42 2.04 -19.53
N ARG A 385 -18.55 1.59 -18.28
CA ARG A 385 -19.64 2.02 -17.38
C ARG A 385 -19.25 1.97 -15.90
N ASP A 386 -19.93 2.79 -15.11
CA ASP A 386 -19.85 2.73 -13.65
C ASP A 386 -20.50 1.43 -13.13
N VAL A 387 -19.99 0.97 -11.99
CA VAL A 387 -20.50 -0.18 -11.26
C VAL A 387 -20.60 0.14 -9.78
N GLU A 388 -21.79 -0.06 -9.23
CA GLU A 388 -22.08 0.21 -7.83
C GLU A 388 -21.68 -0.94 -6.93
N HIS A 389 -21.25 -0.58 -5.71
CA HIS A 389 -20.95 -1.51 -4.65
C HIS A 389 -22.15 -1.82 -3.75
N GLY A 390 -22.07 -2.95 -3.05
CA GLY A 390 -23.03 -3.30 -2.01
C GLY A 390 -23.07 -2.28 -0.86
N GLN A 391 -24.16 -2.30 -0.08
CA GLN A 391 -24.37 -1.33 0.99
C GLN A 391 -23.25 -1.30 2.03
N SER A 392 -22.52 -2.40 2.23
CA SER A 392 -21.42 -2.57 3.20
C SER A 392 -20.07 -2.00 2.75
N VAL A 393 -19.99 -1.38 1.56
CA VAL A 393 -18.75 -0.82 1.02
C VAL A 393 -18.87 0.69 0.83
N ARG A 394 -17.75 1.39 1.03
CA ARG A 394 -17.52 2.74 0.52
C ARG A 394 -16.26 2.83 -0.30
N VAL A 395 -16.31 3.63 -1.37
CA VAL A 395 -15.17 3.95 -2.22
C VAL A 395 -14.94 5.44 -2.21
N TYR A 396 -13.73 5.84 -1.84
CA TYR A 396 -13.31 7.23 -1.82
C TYR A 396 -12.03 7.45 -2.62
N HIS A 397 -12.04 8.49 -3.43
CA HIS A 397 -10.87 9.03 -4.11
C HIS A 397 -10.36 10.27 -3.37
N PHE A 398 -9.07 10.31 -3.04
CA PHE A 398 -8.39 11.46 -2.46
C PHE A 398 -7.69 12.23 -3.58
N ALA A 399 -8.29 13.35 -3.97
CA ALA A 399 -7.94 14.07 -5.18
C ALA A 399 -6.58 14.80 -5.08
N GLY A 400 -5.82 14.76 -6.17
CA GLY A 400 -4.51 15.41 -6.33
C GLY A 400 -3.40 14.93 -5.39
N THR A 401 -3.54 13.76 -4.75
CA THR A 401 -2.54 13.27 -3.80
C THR A 401 -1.66 12.18 -4.40
N GLU A 402 -0.41 12.13 -3.97
CA GLU A 402 0.47 11.00 -4.25
C GLU A 402 0.10 9.77 -3.39
N HIS A 403 0.77 8.64 -3.61
CA HIS A 403 0.51 7.41 -2.88
C HIS A 403 0.69 7.58 -1.35
N GLY A 404 1.66 8.42 -0.95
CA GLY A 404 1.99 8.80 0.44
C GLY A 404 1.20 9.97 0.98
N LEU A 405 1.45 10.32 2.25
CA LEU A 405 0.87 11.48 2.93
C LEU A 405 1.45 12.83 2.43
N GLY A 406 1.99 12.85 1.21
CA GLY A 406 2.85 13.90 0.70
C GLY A 406 4.22 13.95 1.37
N ILE A 407 5.14 14.68 0.75
CA ILE A 407 6.52 14.87 1.22
C ILE A 407 6.71 16.32 1.65
N TRP A 408 7.25 16.52 2.85
CA TRP A 408 7.68 17.83 3.33
C TRP A 408 9.00 17.72 4.11
N PRO A 409 9.97 18.65 3.93
CA PRO A 409 9.99 19.76 2.98
C PRO A 409 9.91 19.31 1.50
N PRO A 410 9.49 20.19 0.56
CA PRO A 410 9.33 19.79 -0.84
C PRO A 410 10.66 19.29 -1.42
N ALA A 411 10.64 18.10 -2.01
CA ALA A 411 11.80 17.44 -2.61
C ALA A 411 11.38 16.66 -3.86
N ASP A 412 12.30 16.45 -4.79
CA ASP A 412 12.15 15.58 -5.96
C ASP A 412 12.71 14.17 -5.71
N THR A 413 13.36 13.95 -4.56
CA THR A 413 14.01 12.70 -4.17
C THR A 413 13.37 12.08 -2.94
N GLN A 414 13.39 10.74 -2.87
CA GLN A 414 12.97 9.98 -1.71
C GLN A 414 13.73 8.64 -1.64
N PRO A 415 14.18 8.18 -0.47
CA PRO A 415 14.64 6.80 -0.33
C PRO A 415 13.55 5.82 -0.78
N ALA A 416 13.95 4.80 -1.55
CA ALA A 416 13.06 3.75 -2.02
C ALA A 416 12.37 3.09 -0.80
N PRO A 417 11.03 3.04 -0.75
CA PRO A 417 10.34 2.62 0.46
C PRO A 417 10.62 1.16 0.83
N ALA A 418 11.20 0.96 2.01
CA ALA A 418 11.53 -0.35 2.60
C ALA A 418 12.44 -1.21 1.70
N ASP A 419 13.43 -0.57 1.07
CA ASP A 419 14.49 -1.22 0.31
C ASP A 419 15.84 -1.06 1.05
N PRO A 420 16.47 -2.15 1.52
CA PRO A 420 17.72 -2.06 2.27
C PRO A 420 18.95 -1.80 1.38
N HIS A 421 18.83 -1.78 0.05
CA HIS A 421 19.92 -1.33 -0.82
C HIS A 421 20.19 0.18 -0.65
N GLY A 422 19.25 0.93 -0.06
CA GLY A 422 19.39 2.38 0.15
C GLY A 422 19.22 3.19 -1.14
N TRP A 423 18.62 2.60 -2.17
CA TRP A 423 18.33 3.28 -3.43
C TRP A 423 17.51 4.55 -3.20
N VAL A 424 17.81 5.58 -3.98
CA VAL A 424 17.08 6.85 -3.98
C VAL A 424 16.27 6.94 -5.26
N GLU A 425 14.96 7.09 -5.12
CA GLU A 425 14.09 7.44 -6.22
C GLU A 425 14.18 8.95 -6.47
N ARG A 426 14.16 9.34 -7.75
CA ARG A 426 14.16 10.74 -8.17
C ARG A 426 13.10 10.97 -9.24
N SER A 427 12.30 12.00 -9.03
CA SER A 427 11.20 12.40 -9.89
C SER A 427 11.56 13.62 -10.74
N GLN A 428 10.85 13.81 -11.85
CA GLN A 428 11.06 14.95 -12.76
C GLN A 428 10.63 16.28 -12.12
N HIS A 429 9.57 16.25 -11.32
CA HIS A 429 9.06 17.40 -10.58
C HIS A 429 9.15 17.17 -9.09
N VAL A 430 9.06 18.25 -8.31
CA VAL A 430 8.85 18.18 -6.86
C VAL A 430 7.68 17.23 -6.56
N ARG A 431 7.86 16.36 -5.58
CA ARG A 431 6.87 15.36 -5.16
C ARG A 431 5.57 15.98 -4.67
N GLY A 432 4.52 15.16 -4.58
CA GLY A 432 3.23 15.58 -4.04
C GLY A 432 3.38 15.97 -2.58
N VAL A 433 2.79 17.10 -2.18
CA VAL A 433 2.88 17.61 -0.80
C VAL A 433 1.58 17.46 0.00
N VAL A 434 0.48 17.10 -0.68
CA VAL A 434 -0.87 17.12 -0.08
C VAL A 434 -1.01 15.94 0.87
N ASN A 435 -1.31 16.25 2.13
CA ASN A 435 -1.41 15.25 3.20
C ASN A 435 -2.85 14.82 3.46
N TYR A 436 -3.24 13.65 2.95
CA TYR A 436 -4.58 13.10 3.13
C TYR A 436 -4.85 12.46 4.51
N GLY A 437 -3.90 12.47 5.45
CA GLY A 437 -4.06 11.79 6.75
C GLY A 437 -5.29 12.22 7.54
N ARG A 438 -5.70 13.47 7.38
CA ARG A 438 -6.94 14.03 7.95
C ARG A 438 -8.23 13.44 7.35
N LEU A 439 -8.22 13.04 6.08
CA LEU A 439 -9.33 12.29 5.49
C LEU A 439 -9.42 10.88 6.06
N LEU A 440 -8.26 10.25 6.35
CA LEU A 440 -8.24 8.93 6.99
C LEU A 440 -8.83 8.97 8.40
N ARG A 441 -8.56 10.02 9.19
CA ARG A 441 -9.17 10.20 10.51
C ARG A 441 -10.69 10.22 10.43
N ALA A 442 -11.25 10.99 9.51
CA ALA A 442 -12.68 11.00 9.25
C ALA A 442 -13.20 9.63 8.80
N CYS A 443 -12.47 8.91 7.94
CA CYS A 443 -12.83 7.54 7.54
C CYS A 443 -12.90 6.59 8.74
N LEU A 444 -11.93 6.62 9.66
CA LEU A 444 -11.92 5.76 10.85
C LEU A 444 -13.11 6.06 11.77
N ILE A 445 -13.39 7.34 12.04
CA ILE A 445 -14.53 7.73 12.88
C ILE A 445 -15.86 7.35 12.23
N ASN A 446 -15.98 7.56 10.92
CA ASN A 446 -17.19 7.17 10.20
C ASN A 446 -17.36 5.64 10.14
N LEU A 447 -16.27 4.88 9.98
CA LEU A 447 -16.32 3.41 10.03
C LEU A 447 -16.73 2.91 11.41
N ASP A 448 -16.18 3.50 12.48
CA ASP A 448 -16.54 3.15 13.85
C ASP A 448 -18.04 3.36 14.11
N ARG A 449 -18.57 4.54 13.76
CA ARG A 449 -20.01 4.82 13.90
C ARG A 449 -20.87 3.91 13.03
N TRP A 450 -20.37 3.53 11.86
CA TRP A 450 -21.09 2.62 11.00
C TRP A 450 -21.20 1.22 11.60
N VAL A 451 -20.12 0.73 12.17
CA VAL A 451 -20.07 -0.60 12.83
C VAL A 451 -20.82 -0.61 14.15
N THR A 452 -20.67 0.43 14.97
CA THR A 452 -21.17 0.44 16.36
C THR A 452 -22.57 1.03 16.51
N GLU A 453 -22.93 2.02 15.70
CA GLU A 453 -24.20 2.76 15.78
C GLU A 453 -25.10 2.52 14.57
N GLY A 454 -24.61 1.85 13.51
CA GLY A 454 -25.35 1.69 12.26
C GLY A 454 -25.45 2.97 11.42
N ILE A 455 -24.75 4.04 11.79
CA ILE A 455 -24.79 5.32 11.09
C ILE A 455 -23.90 5.24 9.86
N ALA A 456 -24.52 5.25 8.68
CA ALA A 456 -23.80 5.15 7.43
C ALA A 456 -22.81 6.34 7.24
N PRO A 457 -21.59 6.06 6.74
CA PRO A 457 -20.66 7.09 6.30
C PRO A 457 -21.25 7.85 5.09
N PRO A 458 -20.67 8.99 4.70
CA PRO A 458 -21.02 9.66 3.45
C PRO A 458 -21.07 8.70 2.24
N PRO A 459 -21.84 9.00 1.19
CA PRO A 459 -21.89 8.16 -0.01
C PRO A 459 -20.52 8.13 -0.72
N ASN A 460 -20.35 7.14 -1.59
CA ASN A 460 -19.17 7.00 -2.46
C ASN A 460 -18.82 8.33 -3.13
N ARG A 461 -17.54 8.66 -3.19
CA ARG A 461 -17.05 9.89 -3.83
C ARG A 461 -15.77 9.60 -4.59
N HIS A 462 -15.91 9.36 -5.88
CA HIS A 462 -14.87 9.02 -6.83
C HIS A 462 -15.25 9.54 -8.23
N PRO A 463 -14.32 9.62 -9.19
CA PRO A 463 -14.66 9.92 -10.58
C PRO A 463 -15.68 8.94 -11.13
N ARG A 464 -16.62 9.41 -11.96
CA ARG A 464 -17.66 8.59 -12.60
C ARG A 464 -17.79 8.86 -14.09
N ILE A 465 -18.18 7.84 -14.84
CA ILE A 465 -18.37 7.94 -16.29
C ILE A 465 -19.67 8.70 -16.59
N ASP A 466 -20.73 8.43 -15.82
CA ASP A 466 -22.07 9.01 -16.01
C ASP A 466 -22.14 10.53 -15.81
N ASP A 467 -21.29 11.11 -14.97
CA ASP A 467 -21.18 12.57 -14.76
C ASP A 467 -20.01 13.22 -15.50
N GLY A 468 -19.27 12.45 -16.30
CA GLY A 468 -18.16 12.92 -17.13
C GLY A 468 -16.87 13.22 -16.35
N THR A 469 -16.79 12.89 -15.07
CA THR A 469 -15.58 13.13 -14.26
C THR A 469 -14.54 12.01 -14.34
N ALA A 470 -14.90 10.81 -14.77
CA ALA A 470 -13.98 9.73 -15.11
C ALA A 470 -13.66 9.75 -16.61
N VAL A 471 -12.46 10.17 -16.96
CA VAL A 471 -12.01 10.33 -18.34
C VAL A 471 -10.95 9.31 -18.72
N ALA A 472 -10.70 9.15 -20.02
CA ALA A 472 -9.57 8.35 -20.49
C ALA A 472 -8.24 9.00 -20.05
N PRO A 473 -7.19 8.22 -19.75
CA PRO A 473 -5.91 8.74 -19.25
C PRO A 473 -5.20 9.77 -20.14
N ASP A 474 -5.51 9.82 -21.44
CA ASP A 474 -4.99 10.77 -22.41
C ASP A 474 -5.72 12.12 -22.40
N ALA A 475 -6.96 12.18 -21.88
CA ALA A 475 -7.77 13.39 -21.90
C ALA A 475 -7.13 14.59 -21.16
N PRO A 476 -6.49 14.43 -19.98
CA PRO A 476 -5.84 15.55 -19.29
C PRO A 476 -4.65 16.16 -20.05
N ALA A 477 -4.09 15.48 -21.07
CA ALA A 477 -2.94 15.96 -21.82
C ALA A 477 -3.17 17.36 -22.41
N LYS A 478 -4.38 17.65 -22.89
CA LYS A 478 -4.74 18.97 -23.43
C LYS A 478 -4.52 20.10 -22.41
N THR A 479 -4.91 19.88 -21.16
CA THR A 479 -4.75 20.88 -20.09
C THR A 479 -3.28 21.04 -19.72
N PHE A 480 -2.58 19.93 -19.51
CA PHE A 480 -1.17 19.98 -19.08
C PHE A 480 -0.22 20.43 -20.18
N ASP A 481 -0.56 20.23 -21.46
CA ASP A 481 0.22 20.76 -22.59
C ASP A 481 0.20 22.29 -22.67
N ALA A 482 -0.83 22.92 -22.11
CA ALA A 482 -0.89 24.37 -21.97
C ALA A 482 -0.08 24.89 -20.77
N ILE A 483 0.25 24.04 -19.78
CA ILE A 483 1.00 24.44 -18.58
C ILE A 483 2.51 24.29 -18.86
N PRO A 484 3.28 25.40 -18.85
CA PRO A 484 4.71 25.35 -19.16
C PRO A 484 5.46 24.38 -18.24
N GLY A 485 6.15 23.42 -18.86
CA GLY A 485 6.99 22.46 -18.15
C GLY A 485 6.26 21.35 -17.41
N ALA A 486 4.93 21.23 -17.47
CA ALA A 486 4.20 20.18 -16.76
C ALA A 486 4.51 18.75 -17.23
N ARG A 487 4.84 18.58 -18.53
CA ARG A 487 5.29 17.30 -19.11
C ARG A 487 4.39 16.10 -18.77
N TYR A 488 3.12 16.19 -19.14
CA TYR A 488 2.15 15.11 -18.94
C TYR A 488 2.65 13.78 -19.54
N PRO A 489 2.44 12.63 -18.87
CA PRO A 489 2.85 11.33 -19.38
C PRO A 489 2.15 11.03 -20.72
N ARG A 490 2.93 10.80 -21.78
CA ARG A 490 2.38 10.47 -23.11
C ARG A 490 1.92 9.03 -23.22
N ARG A 491 2.38 8.17 -22.31
CA ARG A 491 2.02 6.75 -22.27
C ARG A 491 1.65 6.34 -20.85
N HIS A 492 0.35 6.15 -20.63
CA HIS A 492 -0.17 5.49 -19.44
C HIS A 492 -0.26 3.99 -19.69
N ALA A 493 0.69 3.23 -19.14
CA ALA A 493 0.66 1.77 -19.26
C ALA A 493 -0.63 1.23 -18.62
N ARG A 494 -1.51 0.62 -19.42
CA ARG A 494 -2.82 0.11 -18.96
C ARG A 494 -2.73 -1.35 -18.57
N PRO A 495 -2.93 -1.75 -17.31
CA PRO A 495 -2.84 -3.16 -16.90
C PRO A 495 -3.59 -4.09 -17.86
N ARG A 496 -3.02 -5.27 -18.16
CA ARG A 496 -3.65 -6.27 -19.02
C ARG A 496 -4.08 -7.49 -18.24
N ARG A 497 -5.02 -8.21 -18.84
CA ARG A 497 -5.40 -9.57 -18.47
C ARG A 497 -4.17 -10.48 -18.58
N GLN A 498 -3.90 -11.27 -17.55
CA GLN A 498 -2.78 -12.19 -17.49
C GLN A 498 -3.28 -13.58 -17.14
N ASP A 499 -3.06 -14.55 -18.03
CA ASP A 499 -3.35 -15.96 -17.80
C ASP A 499 -2.05 -16.68 -17.37
N PHE A 500 -2.00 -17.06 -16.09
CA PHE A 500 -0.91 -17.80 -15.48
C PHE A 500 -1.14 -19.33 -15.48
N GLY A 501 -2.14 -19.82 -16.23
CA GLY A 501 -2.53 -21.23 -16.23
C GLY A 501 -2.91 -21.71 -14.84
N ALA A 502 -3.51 -20.83 -14.02
CA ALA A 502 -3.75 -21.11 -12.63
C ALA A 502 -5.03 -21.91 -12.40
N ASP A 503 -5.20 -22.47 -11.20
CA ASP A 503 -6.51 -22.93 -10.76
C ASP A 503 -7.54 -21.77 -10.71
N ALA A 504 -8.83 -22.12 -10.63
CA ALA A 504 -9.92 -21.14 -10.66
C ALA A 504 -9.85 -20.08 -9.56
N GLU A 505 -9.15 -20.38 -8.46
CA GLU A 505 -8.98 -19.48 -7.32
C GLU A 505 -7.64 -18.72 -7.38
N MET A 506 -6.88 -18.85 -8.48
CA MET A 506 -5.56 -18.26 -8.67
C MET A 506 -4.54 -18.67 -7.60
N ARG A 507 -4.68 -19.85 -6.97
CA ARG A 507 -3.84 -20.30 -5.84
C ARG A 507 -2.55 -20.98 -6.28
N ARG A 508 -2.56 -21.66 -7.43
CA ARG A 508 -1.40 -22.36 -8.00
C ARG A 508 -1.28 -22.02 -9.47
N ILE A 509 -0.17 -21.40 -9.87
CA ILE A 509 0.14 -21.10 -11.27
C ILE A 509 0.89 -22.27 -11.92
N THR A 510 0.71 -22.44 -13.22
CA THR A 510 1.44 -23.44 -14.02
C THR A 510 2.21 -22.83 -15.19
N LEU A 511 1.90 -21.58 -15.54
CA LEU A 511 2.50 -20.86 -16.66
C LEU A 511 3.18 -19.57 -16.16
N ALA A 512 4.46 -19.44 -16.50
CA ALA A 512 5.25 -18.23 -16.31
C ALA A 512 6.36 -18.18 -17.38
N PRO A 513 6.44 -17.11 -18.21
CA PRO A 513 5.63 -15.89 -18.21
C PRO A 513 4.14 -16.13 -18.56
N PRO A 514 3.19 -15.30 -18.09
CA PRO A 514 1.77 -15.48 -18.39
C PRO A 514 1.45 -15.20 -19.86
N ARG A 515 0.35 -15.75 -20.37
CA ARG A 515 -0.25 -15.27 -21.63
C ARG A 515 -0.88 -13.91 -21.37
N VAL A 516 -0.49 -12.92 -22.17
CA VAL A 516 -0.95 -11.54 -22.04
C VAL A 516 -2.15 -11.31 -22.95
N GLY A 517 -3.27 -10.87 -22.36
CA GLY A 517 -4.50 -10.54 -23.07
C GLY A 517 -4.68 -9.04 -23.32
N ALA A 518 -5.91 -8.66 -23.62
CA ALA A 518 -6.30 -7.26 -23.84
C ALA A 518 -6.08 -6.39 -22.59
N PRO A 519 -5.81 -5.08 -22.77
CA PRO A 519 -5.75 -4.12 -21.67
C PRO A 519 -7.13 -3.90 -21.04
N TYR A 520 -7.15 -3.62 -19.73
CA TYR A 520 -8.35 -3.14 -19.06
C TYR A 520 -8.67 -1.68 -19.44
N GLY A 521 -9.93 -1.29 -19.32
CA GLY A 521 -10.39 0.08 -19.55
C GLY A 521 -10.16 0.96 -18.33
N THR A 522 -8.95 1.49 -18.23
CA THR A 522 -8.57 2.34 -17.10
C THR A 522 -9.11 3.77 -17.28
N ARG A 523 -9.49 4.42 -16.17
CA ARG A 523 -9.96 5.80 -16.12
C ARG A 523 -9.17 6.61 -15.10
N VAL A 524 -9.10 7.92 -15.31
CA VAL A 524 -8.54 8.89 -14.36
C VAL A 524 -9.56 9.99 -14.08
N SER A 525 -9.33 10.79 -13.04
CA SER A 525 -10.16 11.96 -12.76
C SER A 525 -9.94 13.03 -13.84
N ALA A 526 -11.02 13.69 -14.27
CA ALA A 526 -10.94 14.91 -15.04
C ALA A 526 -10.26 16.02 -14.21
N VAL A 527 -9.66 16.99 -14.92
CA VAL A 527 -8.98 18.12 -14.30
C VAL A 527 -9.59 19.44 -14.75
N ASP A 528 -9.53 20.45 -13.89
CA ASP A 528 -9.91 21.84 -14.21
C ASP A 528 -8.83 22.54 -15.07
N GLY A 529 -9.03 23.83 -15.34
CA GLY A 529 -8.06 24.63 -16.09
C GLY A 529 -6.72 24.84 -15.38
N ASP A 530 -6.66 24.57 -14.07
CA ASP A 530 -5.42 24.61 -13.28
C ASP A 530 -4.70 23.25 -13.28
N GLY A 531 -5.29 22.21 -13.88
CA GLY A 531 -4.75 20.85 -13.85
C GLY A 531 -5.00 20.13 -12.52
N ASN A 532 -5.85 20.66 -11.64
CA ASN A 532 -6.27 19.99 -10.41
C ASN A 532 -7.50 19.11 -10.68
N GLU A 533 -7.56 17.96 -10.04
CA GLU A 533 -8.66 17.02 -10.23
C GLU A 533 -10.00 17.55 -9.69
N VAL A 534 -11.10 17.31 -10.42
CA VAL A 534 -12.43 17.84 -10.08
C VAL A 534 -13.34 16.86 -9.34
N ALA A 535 -12.98 15.58 -9.30
CA ALA A 535 -13.76 14.53 -8.65
C ALA A 535 -13.02 13.88 -7.48
N GLY A 536 -13.79 13.17 -6.65
CA GLY A 536 -13.32 12.64 -5.36
C GLY A 536 -13.55 13.61 -4.20
N ILE A 537 -12.92 13.30 -3.07
CA ILE A 537 -12.85 14.19 -1.91
C ILE A 537 -11.66 15.13 -2.14
N VAL A 538 -11.98 16.40 -2.39
CA VAL A 538 -11.00 17.43 -2.73
C VAL A 538 -10.63 18.21 -1.47
N LEU A 539 -9.34 18.22 -1.13
CA LEU A 539 -8.83 18.96 0.03
C LEU A 539 -8.61 20.45 -0.30
N PRO A 540 -8.53 21.33 0.72
CA PRO A 540 -8.34 22.77 0.52
C PRO A 540 -7.13 23.17 -0.35
N GLU A 541 -6.07 22.37 -0.39
CA GLU A 541 -4.89 22.60 -1.25
C GLU A 541 -5.23 22.58 -2.74
N LEU A 542 -6.33 21.91 -3.12
CA LEU A 542 -6.83 21.88 -4.50
C LEU A 542 -7.98 22.87 -4.72
N THR A 543 -8.90 23.04 -3.77
CA THR A 543 -10.03 23.99 -3.93
C THR A 543 -9.61 25.45 -3.78
N VAL A 544 -8.51 25.69 -3.07
CA VAL A 544 -7.88 27.01 -2.88
C VAL A 544 -6.41 26.87 -3.26
N PRO A 545 -6.09 26.68 -4.55
CA PRO A 545 -4.77 26.22 -4.97
C PRO A 545 -3.74 27.35 -5.03
N VAL A 546 -2.51 27.03 -4.65
CA VAL A 546 -1.29 27.80 -4.93
C VAL A 546 -0.33 27.05 -5.89
N ALA A 547 -0.71 25.83 -6.25
CA ALA A 547 0.00 24.93 -7.14
C ALA A 547 -1.00 23.96 -7.78
N THR A 548 -0.59 23.32 -8.87
CA THR A 548 -1.25 22.11 -9.36
C THR A 548 -0.69 20.91 -8.60
N HIS A 549 -1.57 20.03 -8.12
CA HIS A 549 -1.20 18.79 -7.46
C HIS A 549 -1.72 17.58 -8.25
N THR A 550 -0.85 16.63 -8.55
CA THR A 550 -1.18 15.49 -9.41
C THR A 550 -0.85 14.16 -8.76
N GLY A 551 -1.50 13.09 -9.24
CA GLY A 551 -1.17 11.71 -8.88
C GLY A 551 -0.03 11.08 -9.68
N TRP A 552 0.63 11.83 -10.55
CA TRP A 552 1.64 11.29 -11.46
C TRP A 552 2.90 12.15 -11.45
N ASN A 553 4.03 11.50 -11.66
CA ASN A 553 5.32 12.15 -11.86
C ASN A 553 6.20 11.20 -12.68
N LEU A 554 6.99 11.74 -13.61
CA LEU A 554 7.89 10.92 -14.43
C LEU A 554 9.20 10.66 -13.68
N ARG A 555 9.89 9.59 -14.07
CA ARG A 555 11.24 9.29 -13.57
C ARG A 555 12.22 10.37 -14.02
N HIS A 556 13.13 10.77 -13.15
CA HIS A 556 14.23 11.67 -13.52
C HIS A 556 15.26 10.97 -14.43
N ALA A 557 15.92 11.73 -15.31
CA ALA A 557 16.90 11.19 -16.27
C ALA A 557 18.07 10.43 -15.62
N GLU A 558 18.45 10.82 -14.41
CA GLU A 558 19.53 10.16 -13.66
C GLU A 558 19.22 8.71 -13.32
N ILE A 559 17.94 8.35 -13.12
CA ILE A 559 17.53 7.00 -12.71
C ILE A 559 16.98 6.13 -13.84
N GLY A 560 17.13 6.59 -15.09
CA GLY A 560 16.66 5.90 -16.30
C GLY A 560 15.13 5.83 -16.45
N GLY A 561 14.66 5.38 -17.62
CA GLY A 561 13.24 5.19 -17.90
C GLY A 561 12.41 6.49 -17.88
N VAL A 562 12.94 7.58 -18.45
CA VAL A 562 12.37 8.95 -18.36
C VAL A 562 10.91 9.10 -18.82
N GLU A 563 10.43 8.19 -19.67
CA GLU A 563 9.05 8.18 -20.15
C GLU A 563 8.10 7.38 -19.23
N GLN A 564 8.64 6.65 -18.26
CA GLN A 564 7.88 5.88 -17.31
C GLN A 564 7.39 6.79 -16.17
N LEU A 565 6.18 6.49 -15.69
CA LEU A 565 5.75 6.97 -14.38
C LEU A 565 6.73 6.46 -13.31
N LEU A 566 7.19 7.37 -12.45
CA LEU A 566 7.77 6.97 -11.18
C LEU A 566 6.61 6.46 -10.32
N VAL A 567 6.51 5.13 -10.21
CA VAL A 567 5.42 4.47 -9.49
C VAL A 567 5.31 5.06 -8.08
N PHE A 568 4.09 5.38 -7.65
CA PHE A 568 3.74 6.01 -6.36
C PHE A 568 3.99 7.52 -6.23
N ALA A 569 4.71 8.15 -7.15
CA ALA A 569 5.01 9.58 -7.08
C ALA A 569 3.91 10.43 -7.73
N GLY A 570 3.44 11.42 -6.98
CA GLY A 570 2.70 12.56 -7.52
C GLY A 570 3.60 13.77 -7.71
N ALA A 571 3.08 14.84 -8.29
CA ALA A 571 3.82 16.08 -8.51
C ALA A 571 3.15 17.28 -7.86
N THR A 572 3.97 18.28 -7.56
CA THR A 572 3.54 19.64 -7.24
C THR A 572 4.14 20.61 -8.24
N LEU A 573 3.28 21.35 -8.95
CA LEU A 573 3.68 22.35 -9.95
C LEU A 573 3.21 23.74 -9.49
N PRO A 574 4.07 24.52 -8.81
CA PRO A 574 3.70 25.85 -8.29
C PRO A 574 3.12 26.77 -9.37
N PHE A 575 2.20 27.63 -8.97
CA PHE A 575 1.75 28.72 -9.83
C PHE A 575 2.79 29.84 -9.87
N ALA A 576 2.75 30.67 -10.90
CA ALA A 576 3.50 31.92 -10.92
C ALA A 576 3.11 32.78 -9.71
N LYS A 577 4.07 33.50 -9.10
CA LYS A 577 3.79 34.33 -7.93
C LYS A 577 3.06 35.60 -8.32
N THR A 578 3.47 36.18 -9.45
CA THR A 578 2.96 37.45 -9.97
C THR A 578 2.44 37.33 -11.40
N ARG A 579 1.58 38.26 -11.80
CA ARG A 579 1.09 38.37 -13.18
C ARG A 579 2.23 38.49 -14.20
N GLY A 580 3.27 39.26 -13.87
CA GLY A 580 4.43 39.42 -14.75
C GLY A 580 5.23 38.14 -14.93
N GLU A 581 5.36 37.31 -13.88
CA GLU A 581 5.96 35.97 -14.02
C GLU A 581 5.11 35.07 -14.91
N ARG A 582 3.79 35.05 -14.69
CA ARG A 582 2.84 34.26 -15.49
C ARG A 582 2.91 34.61 -16.98
N GLU A 583 2.87 35.90 -17.31
CA GLU A 583 2.90 36.38 -18.69
C GLU A 583 4.25 36.04 -19.37
N ARG A 584 5.37 36.08 -18.64
CA ARG A 584 6.68 35.70 -19.18
C ARG A 584 6.83 34.21 -19.43
N SER A 585 6.28 33.37 -18.56
CA SER A 585 6.33 31.91 -18.74
C SER A 585 5.29 31.40 -19.75
N GLY A 586 4.28 32.21 -20.07
CA GLY A 586 3.13 31.78 -20.87
C GLY A 586 2.19 30.84 -20.11
N ASP A 587 2.22 30.87 -18.78
CA ASP A 587 1.39 30.01 -17.95
C ASP A 587 -0.08 30.46 -18.01
N PRO A 588 -1.04 29.60 -18.40
CA PRO A 588 -2.44 29.99 -18.48
C PRO A 588 -3.08 30.15 -17.11
N ARG A 589 -2.49 29.59 -16.06
CA ARG A 589 -3.04 29.59 -14.70
C ARG A 589 -2.86 30.98 -14.07
N PRO A 590 -3.92 31.61 -13.52
CA PRO A 590 -3.78 32.84 -12.75
C PRO A 590 -2.69 32.73 -11.68
N SER A 591 -1.84 33.76 -11.58
CA SER A 591 -0.79 33.81 -10.56
C SER A 591 -1.37 33.90 -9.15
N ILE A 592 -0.58 33.57 -8.14
CA ILE A 592 -1.01 33.62 -6.74
C ILE A 592 -1.51 35.03 -6.37
N ALA A 593 -0.80 36.08 -6.78
CA ALA A 593 -1.21 37.47 -6.55
C ALA A 593 -2.47 37.91 -7.31
N GLU A 594 -2.85 37.23 -8.39
CA GLU A 594 -4.13 37.47 -9.09
C GLU A 594 -5.30 36.75 -8.41
N ARG A 595 -5.04 35.67 -7.64
CA ARG A 595 -6.08 34.85 -6.98
C ARG A 595 -6.45 35.35 -5.60
N TYR A 596 -5.46 35.80 -4.85
CA TYR A 596 -5.59 36.10 -3.42
C TYR A 596 -5.09 37.50 -3.12
N ALA A 597 -5.91 38.27 -2.40
CA ALA A 597 -5.55 39.64 -2.02
C ALA A 597 -4.42 39.67 -0.99
N SER A 598 -4.34 38.64 -0.14
CA SER A 598 -3.33 38.49 0.91
C SER A 598 -3.25 37.04 1.40
N ARG A 599 -2.26 36.76 2.24
CA ARG A 599 -2.16 35.48 2.98
C ARG A 599 -3.40 35.22 3.84
N ASP A 600 -3.98 36.26 4.43
CA ASP A 600 -5.16 36.12 5.29
C ASP A 600 -6.42 35.81 4.48
N ASP A 601 -6.57 36.40 3.29
CA ASP A 601 -7.64 36.04 2.34
C ASP A 601 -7.52 34.56 1.93
N TYR A 602 -6.30 34.12 1.58
CA TYR A 602 -6.02 32.72 1.27
C TYR A 602 -6.42 31.77 2.42
N LEU A 603 -5.96 32.05 3.66
CA LEU A 603 -6.26 31.22 4.81
C LEU A 603 -7.75 31.25 5.21
N ALA A 604 -8.44 32.38 5.03
CA ALA A 604 -9.89 32.46 5.25
C ALA A 604 -10.66 31.56 4.28
N ARG A 605 -10.27 31.52 3.00
CA ARG A 605 -10.87 30.62 2.00
C ARG A 605 -10.57 29.15 2.31
N VAL A 606 -9.35 28.84 2.72
CA VAL A 606 -8.96 27.48 3.17
C VAL A 606 -9.82 27.02 4.35
N ARG A 607 -10.05 27.90 5.35
CA ARG A 607 -10.92 27.60 6.50
C ARG A 607 -12.34 27.28 6.03
N SER A 608 -12.90 28.08 5.12
CA SER A 608 -14.23 27.85 4.56
C SER A 608 -14.34 26.49 3.87
N ALA A 609 -13.36 26.15 3.01
CA ALA A 609 -13.29 24.85 2.34
C ALA A 609 -13.20 23.68 3.33
N ALA A 610 -12.35 23.80 4.36
CA ALA A 610 -12.22 22.78 5.41
C ALA A 610 -13.53 22.58 6.18
N LEU A 611 -14.23 23.67 6.55
CA LEU A 611 -15.52 23.61 7.25
C LEU A 611 -16.62 22.95 6.39
N SER A 612 -16.59 23.10 5.06
CA SER A 612 -17.49 22.36 4.17
C SER A 612 -17.28 20.85 4.28
N LEU A 613 -16.02 20.41 4.26
CA LEU A 613 -15.69 18.99 4.43
C LEU A 613 -16.08 18.44 5.81
N VAL A 614 -16.02 19.27 6.85
CA VAL A 614 -16.53 18.90 8.20
C VAL A 614 -18.04 18.69 8.17
N LYS A 615 -18.80 19.61 7.56
CA LYS A 615 -20.26 19.49 7.40
C LYS A 615 -20.64 18.22 6.63
N GLU A 616 -19.84 17.87 5.63
CA GLU A 616 -20.03 16.66 4.82
C GLU A 616 -19.50 15.38 5.49
N ARG A 617 -18.85 15.48 6.66
CA ARG A 617 -18.20 14.41 7.42
C ARG A 617 -17.00 13.76 6.73
N TYR A 618 -16.36 14.45 5.79
CA TYR A 618 -15.09 14.02 5.17
C TYR A 618 -13.85 14.53 5.91
N LEU A 619 -14.02 15.49 6.82
CA LEU A 619 -12.98 16.02 7.69
C LEU A 619 -13.51 16.08 9.13
N LEU A 620 -12.63 15.97 10.13
CA LEU A 620 -13.00 16.22 11.53
C LEU A 620 -12.84 17.70 11.87
N GLU A 621 -13.62 18.19 12.84
CA GLU A 621 -13.52 19.58 13.28
C GLU A 621 -12.11 19.94 13.78
N GLU A 622 -11.45 19.04 14.50
CA GLU A 622 -10.07 19.25 14.98
C GLU A 622 -9.05 19.36 13.84
N ASP A 623 -9.34 18.82 12.65
CA ASP A 623 -8.42 18.84 11.50
C ASP A 623 -8.53 20.13 10.66
N VAL A 624 -9.42 21.06 11.02
CA VAL A 624 -9.51 22.39 10.37
C VAL A 624 -8.23 23.20 10.62
N GLU A 625 -7.75 23.23 11.86
CA GLU A 625 -6.52 23.96 12.19
C GLU A 625 -5.28 23.29 11.58
N THR A 626 -5.24 21.96 11.50
CA THR A 626 -4.19 21.24 10.78
C THR A 626 -4.19 21.60 9.28
N SER A 627 -5.38 21.73 8.67
CA SER A 627 -5.51 22.15 7.27
C SER A 627 -4.97 23.56 7.05
N LEU A 628 -5.22 24.48 7.99
CA LEU A 628 -4.68 25.84 7.94
C LEU A 628 -3.17 25.88 8.14
N ALA A 629 -2.62 25.06 9.03
CA ALA A 629 -1.19 24.95 9.23
C ALA A 629 -0.47 24.45 7.95
N PHE A 630 -1.03 23.45 7.27
CA PHE A 630 -0.48 22.96 5.99
C PHE A 630 -0.58 24.02 4.89
N ALA A 631 -1.72 24.71 4.77
CA ALA A 631 -1.90 25.78 3.81
C ALA A 631 -0.95 26.96 4.05
N ALA A 632 -0.83 27.42 5.30
CA ALA A 632 0.11 28.45 5.71
C ALA A 632 1.54 28.14 5.26
N ARG A 633 1.96 26.89 5.49
CA ARG A 633 3.28 26.40 5.12
C ARG A 633 3.51 26.37 3.61
N MET A 634 2.51 25.99 2.82
CA MET A 634 2.59 26.04 1.35
C MET A 634 2.63 27.47 0.81
N TRP A 635 1.83 28.37 1.38
CA TRP A 635 1.89 29.80 1.06
C TRP A 635 3.30 30.33 1.28
N ASP A 636 3.90 30.04 2.43
CA ASP A 636 5.25 30.52 2.74
C ASP A 636 6.32 29.95 1.80
N ALA A 637 6.12 28.76 1.23
CA ALA A 637 7.04 28.13 0.28
C ALA A 637 6.90 28.65 -1.16
N TRP A 638 5.69 28.99 -1.61
CA TRP A 638 5.44 29.28 -3.04
C TRP A 638 4.89 30.67 -3.34
N ALA A 639 4.30 31.37 -2.38
CA ALA A 639 3.70 32.69 -2.60
C ALA A 639 4.64 33.86 -2.28
N ARG A 640 5.79 33.61 -1.64
CA ARG A 640 6.77 34.64 -1.24
C ARG A 640 7.76 34.98 -2.33
#